data_AF-A0A4Y6PWT8-F1
#
_entry.id   AF-A0A4Y6PWT8-F1
#
_cell.length_a   1.000
_cell.length_b   1.000
_cell.length_c   1.000
_cell.angle_alpha   90.00
_cell.angle_beta   90.00
_cell.angle_gamma   90.00
#
_symmetry.space_group_name_H-M   'P 1'
#
loop_
_entity.id
_entity.type
_entity.pdbx_description
1 polymer ?
#
loop_
_entity_poly.entity_id
_entity_poly.type
_entity_poly.pdbx_seq_one_letter_code
_entity_poly.pdbx_strand_id
1 'polypeptide(L)'
;MVFRKLQRSTSSSVRLAGCVLCLCVGLASPAAAQDSGGEPAQPVEQTEEAQTAEASDAEASQSEASSSDASEQEASEQEASNGEASDGEEDAEASNSESAEAEGGLAQAEKDFQEAYRRYSEEMSDYQGTVDSIVEAEYNQRIAKINRVYDRKIDNLEAVERQRRKEAIAAFEEYLRRYPDTPGYTPDALFRLAELYFEKANDDYLVADENYQSELALYEAGKRADPPKLPERDYSKTMSLFTQLITDWPDYEQADGAYYLLAYTKLQDAQDDEARQLLTELVQNYPDSRFVPEAWIRIGEYWFAYAEGPEALAKAKNAYEQAMQYPDSKFYDKALYKLAWTYYRMDDFKKAIGEFKRLVKFSDEQKQKTGRSGSVLRAEAVQYIAVSLAEEDWDLDGAVDMGFGLDRVKKYLSGDEPYEREVLVQFVDYMFENNRYAVAAETINYALSKYPRHRDNPQLHEKLILALIRDGRRDASFAERRNLLAYYGPESDWYEFQERVGHEDAVRHADNLVKDNLIQSATWFHEEAQKLKNEAVVRQDTQMLALAREKYAKAASAYEDFLARYPNDKDLYQWNFYYAECLYYSEQYVPAYEQYRVVRELDISDNKYQEKAAFNAIKSIEFKMRELAQRGEIPAKAVPGGGVEDARQAAQQQESASASAQQAGEGNDQKRVIEPEAMPAMLGKYITAMDRYVVLGLENESDPDLDLKFAFQAGKLFYDFKDYDTARERFNWIVDNYPENELAYLAGSLILETYRQEQDYTKLAAAAERLSEVIKGEQAQAIKEEVRQFKLGAMFKSAEQLFANKQYEKAAKEYQRVVNNAPDHEYAPKALNNAAVAYENIGKYESAMKLYERVYNDYPQNPLAGYALYRVAVNSERFFDFDKAVQSYTLFYDKYEGQNPQELTDMGFIIADKRQNALRSASVLTENLQRYERAAKLYEQYVRAYPSAEDSAGAQWRALKSWQKAGEPRKMMKAISTYRREFGGSADKNAKVLEAMMMVAEHYEDSGDERKATKWYEDIVEEFKKRSPEGDPASAYYAANARFLLAEESFQDWKAIEIKGSMKRQGRLLKKKIEVQKEVAKEFQEVWSYGSLEWTLASTFRIGSLYQAFAESLYNVPIPFEEGTEEFDIYRMQLDDMVIPLEDKAIQYYEQTIAKAREEKVVNEWTKKTLEELNKFMPDKYPLYKEERREVAKRARTGTSFMSADAYEASTTEPSGSALDEGSDSSGANGAAGEQGDDS
;
A
#
# COMPACT_ATOMS: atom_id res chain seq x y z
N MET A 1 43.62 -14.64 16.02
CA MET A 1 42.25 -14.74 15.45
C MET A 1 41.54 -15.97 16.04
N VAL A 2 41.14 -15.93 17.32
CA VAL A 2 40.78 -17.15 18.09
C VAL A 2 39.33 -17.16 18.63
N PHE A 3 38.67 -16.01 18.74
CA PHE A 3 37.25 -15.93 19.14
C PHE A 3 36.31 -15.94 17.92
N ARG A 4 36.08 -17.12 17.31
CA ARG A 4 34.94 -17.38 16.39
C ARG A 4 34.74 -18.87 16.02
N LYS A 5 34.83 -19.80 16.98
CA LYS A 5 34.62 -21.25 16.70
C LYS A 5 34.02 -22.05 17.89
N LEU A 6 32.96 -21.52 18.53
CA LEU A 6 32.27 -22.24 19.62
C LEU A 6 30.76 -21.87 19.74
N GLN A 7 30.01 -21.97 18.63
CA GLN A 7 28.54 -21.82 18.67
C GLN A 7 27.85 -22.55 17.51
N ARG A 8 27.83 -23.89 17.54
CA ARG A 8 26.99 -24.80 16.69
C ARG A 8 27.19 -26.27 17.11
N SER A 9 26.46 -26.76 18.12
CA SER A 9 26.11 -28.20 18.32
C SER A 9 25.41 -28.47 19.67
N THR A 10 24.11 -28.17 19.80
CA THR A 10 23.25 -28.68 20.91
C THR A 10 21.75 -28.58 20.56
N SER A 11 21.22 -29.49 19.75
CA SER A 11 19.79 -29.89 19.72
C SER A 11 19.49 -30.95 18.64
N SER A 12 20.07 -32.14 18.77
CA SER A 12 19.75 -33.27 17.89
C SER A 12 18.50 -34.02 18.36
N SER A 13 17.56 -34.27 17.44
CA SER A 13 16.43 -35.24 17.56
C SER A 13 15.34 -34.89 18.61
N VAL A 14 14.06 -35.27 18.44
CA VAL A 14 13.52 -36.62 18.17
C VAL A 14 12.14 -36.58 17.47
N ARG A 15 11.80 -37.68 16.75
CA ARG A 15 10.48 -38.17 16.25
C ARG A 15 10.03 -37.88 14.81
N LEU A 16 10.40 -38.85 13.96
CA LEU A 16 9.52 -39.69 13.10
C LEU A 16 8.86 -39.09 11.84
N ALA A 17 8.72 -39.97 10.84
CA ALA A 17 8.16 -39.69 9.52
C ALA A 17 7.21 -40.80 9.04
N GLY A 18 6.32 -40.46 8.10
CA GLY A 18 5.46 -41.38 7.34
C GLY A 18 4.02 -41.55 7.86
N CYS A 19 3.05 -41.98 7.05
CA CYS A 19 3.10 -42.20 5.59
C CYS A 19 1.70 -42.46 4.96
N VAL A 20 1.62 -42.43 3.62
CA VAL A 20 0.68 -43.16 2.72
C VAL A 20 -0.83 -42.81 2.70
N LEU A 21 -1.30 -42.32 1.54
CA LEU A 21 -2.40 -42.84 0.68
C LEU A 21 -2.60 -41.86 -0.52
N CYS A 22 -2.25 -42.15 -1.78
CA CYS A 22 -2.78 -43.13 -2.77
C CYS A 22 -4.21 -42.86 -3.29
N LEU A 23 -4.36 -42.39 -4.55
CA LEU A 23 -5.00 -43.16 -5.66
C LEU A 23 -5.13 -42.40 -7.02
N CYS A 24 -4.41 -42.91 -8.02
CA CYS A 24 -4.77 -43.20 -9.43
C CYS A 24 -5.89 -42.47 -10.24
N VAL A 25 -5.50 -42.06 -11.46
CA VAL A 25 -6.23 -42.17 -12.77
C VAL A 25 -7.44 -41.24 -13.03
N GLY A 26 -7.58 -40.59 -14.20
CA GLY A 26 -6.66 -40.48 -15.36
C GLY A 26 -7.36 -40.09 -16.68
N LEU A 27 -6.60 -40.13 -17.78
CA LEU A 27 -7.02 -40.14 -19.21
C LEU A 27 -8.03 -39.07 -19.70
N ALA A 28 -7.56 -38.08 -20.46
CA ALA A 28 -7.78 -38.03 -21.92
C ALA A 28 -7.07 -36.86 -22.62
N SER A 29 -6.43 -37.17 -23.75
CA SER A 29 -6.17 -36.26 -24.88
C SER A 29 -6.49 -37.08 -26.15
N PRO A 30 -6.74 -36.47 -27.33
CA PRO A 30 -5.61 -36.11 -28.19
C PRO A 30 -5.85 -34.94 -29.20
N ALA A 31 -4.77 -34.57 -29.89
CA ALA A 31 -4.67 -33.91 -31.21
C ALA A 31 -5.26 -32.46 -31.34
N ALA A 32 -4.52 -31.41 -31.73
CA ALA A 32 -3.53 -31.20 -32.82
C ALA A 32 -4.19 -30.76 -34.17
N ALA A 33 -3.53 -30.02 -35.07
CA ALA A 33 -2.10 -29.75 -35.20
C ALA A 33 -1.78 -28.45 -35.99
N GLN A 34 -0.55 -27.92 -35.80
CA GLN A 34 0.42 -27.53 -36.87
C GLN A 34 0.10 -26.44 -37.93
N ASP A 35 1.09 -25.83 -38.60
CA ASP A 35 2.56 -25.68 -38.33
C ASP A 35 3.07 -24.40 -39.01
N SER A 36 4.12 -23.74 -38.45
CA SER A 36 4.81 -22.40 -38.68
C SER A 36 4.18 -20.81 -38.55
N GLY A 37 5.22 -20.38 -37.67
CA GLY A 37 6.71 -20.25 -37.71
C GLY A 37 7.27 -18.88 -38.22
N GLY A 38 8.34 -18.32 -37.63
CA GLY A 38 9.06 -17.16 -38.20
C GLY A 38 9.39 -16.00 -37.26
N GLU A 39 10.58 -16.03 -36.66
CA GLU A 39 11.30 -14.87 -36.08
C GLU A 39 12.24 -14.23 -37.15
N PRO A 40 12.94 -13.06 -36.96
CA PRO A 40 13.65 -12.59 -35.72
C PRO A 40 13.85 -11.04 -35.47
N ALA A 41 14.50 -10.69 -34.33
CA ALA A 41 15.41 -9.55 -33.96
C ALA A 41 15.26 -8.10 -34.60
N GLN A 42 16.29 -7.21 -34.83
CA GLN A 42 17.13 -6.38 -33.90
C GLN A 42 18.68 -6.08 -34.19
N PRO A 43 19.15 -5.13 -35.08
CA PRO A 43 20.15 -3.93 -34.95
C PRO A 43 19.92 -2.40 -35.38
N VAL A 44 20.15 -1.34 -34.53
CA VAL A 44 20.61 0.10 -34.82
C VAL A 44 19.74 1.44 -34.83
N GLU A 45 20.24 2.54 -34.16
CA GLU A 45 19.71 3.82 -33.51
C GLU A 45 19.67 5.24 -34.24
N GLN A 46 19.24 6.37 -33.57
CA GLN A 46 19.50 7.88 -33.73
C GLN A 46 18.70 8.78 -34.74
N THR A 47 18.70 10.15 -34.87
CA THR A 47 19.48 11.41 -34.54
C THR A 47 18.63 12.51 -33.80
N GLU A 48 18.78 13.86 -33.75
CA GLU A 48 19.73 14.95 -34.21
C GLU A 48 19.47 15.57 -35.62
N GLU A 49 19.54 16.90 -35.89
CA GLU A 49 19.56 18.12 -35.04
C GLU A 49 19.07 19.40 -35.81
N ALA A 50 19.37 20.61 -35.29
CA ALA A 50 19.06 22.00 -35.72
C ALA A 50 17.79 22.65 -35.11
N GLN A 51 17.76 23.81 -34.41
CA GLN A 51 18.62 25.02 -34.23
C GLN A 51 18.26 26.29 -35.06
N THR A 52 18.73 27.44 -34.53
CA THR A 52 18.61 28.88 -34.92
C THR A 52 17.26 29.57 -34.60
N ALA A 53 17.17 30.64 -33.78
CA ALA A 53 17.82 31.98 -33.73
C ALA A 53 17.11 33.00 -34.66
N GLU A 54 16.97 34.32 -34.40
CA GLU A 54 17.79 35.39 -33.78
C GLU A 54 16.87 36.55 -33.26
N ALA A 55 17.26 37.71 -32.70
CA ALA A 55 18.35 38.21 -31.83
C ALA A 55 18.10 39.73 -31.50
N SER A 56 19.07 40.43 -30.87
CA SER A 56 19.16 41.90 -30.60
C SER A 56 18.12 42.55 -29.65
N ASP A 57 18.39 43.55 -28.79
CA ASP A 57 19.59 44.34 -28.39
C ASP A 57 19.23 45.12 -27.08
N ALA A 58 20.11 45.70 -26.23
CA ALA A 58 21.57 45.66 -26.02
C ALA A 58 21.99 46.30 -24.65
N GLU A 59 23.29 46.53 -24.48
CA GLU A 59 24.10 47.42 -23.59
C GLU A 59 23.43 48.70 -22.98
N ALA A 60 23.90 49.40 -21.92
CA ALA A 60 25.03 49.35 -20.94
C ALA A 60 24.86 50.54 -19.92
N SER A 61 25.61 50.81 -18.83
CA SER A 61 26.51 50.09 -17.86
C SER A 61 26.87 51.08 -16.69
N GLN A 62 27.77 50.71 -15.75
CA GLN A 62 28.32 51.55 -14.62
C GLN A 62 27.30 51.90 -13.50
N SER A 63 27.62 52.24 -12.24
CA SER A 63 28.74 52.01 -11.28
C SER A 63 28.23 52.48 -9.86
N GLU A 64 28.87 52.38 -8.68
CA GLU A 64 30.19 51.94 -8.20
C GLU A 64 30.19 51.67 -6.66
N ALA A 65 31.28 51.08 -6.13
CA ALA A 65 32.02 51.31 -4.84
C ALA A 65 31.34 51.90 -3.56
N SER A 66 31.78 51.59 -2.32
CA SER A 66 32.77 50.61 -1.77
C SER A 66 32.80 50.63 -0.22
N SER A 67 33.33 49.57 0.43
CA SER A 67 34.04 49.54 1.76
C SER A 67 33.34 50.09 3.02
N SER A 68 33.69 49.77 4.27
CA SER A 68 34.29 48.62 4.98
C SER A 68 34.04 48.89 6.51
N ASP A 69 34.56 48.22 7.55
CA ASP A 69 35.63 47.22 7.75
C ASP A 69 35.38 46.41 9.05
N ALA A 70 36.30 45.55 9.50
CA ALA A 70 36.13 44.69 10.69
C ALA A 70 37.13 44.95 11.85
N SER A 71 36.68 44.81 13.12
CA SER A 71 37.56 44.57 14.29
C SER A 71 36.83 44.03 15.54
N GLU A 72 37.16 42.79 15.90
CA GLU A 72 37.54 42.28 17.24
C GLU A 72 36.76 42.59 18.55
N GLN A 73 36.34 41.48 19.17
CA GLN A 73 36.56 41.06 20.58
C GLN A 73 35.68 41.51 21.79
N GLU A 74 35.42 40.46 22.57
CA GLU A 74 35.34 40.33 24.04
C GLU A 74 34.10 40.76 24.84
N ALA A 75 33.70 39.81 25.69
CA ALA A 75 32.53 39.80 26.55
C ALA A 75 32.82 40.31 27.96
N SER A 76 31.77 40.69 28.71
CA SER A 76 31.54 40.17 30.08
C SER A 76 30.18 40.59 30.68
N GLU A 77 29.43 39.60 31.16
CA GLU A 77 28.78 39.54 32.49
C GLU A 77 27.80 40.62 33.04
N GLN A 78 26.62 40.10 33.44
CA GLN A 78 25.92 40.27 34.75
C GLN A 78 24.93 41.44 35.05
N GLU A 79 23.70 40.97 35.35
CA GLU A 79 22.87 41.23 36.57
C GLU A 79 21.94 42.45 36.76
N ALA A 80 20.67 42.10 37.03
CA ALA A 80 19.77 42.60 38.11
C ALA A 80 19.19 44.05 38.06
N SER A 81 18.05 44.38 38.71
CA SER A 81 16.84 43.62 39.11
C SER A 81 15.73 44.58 39.66
N ASN A 82 14.50 44.05 39.88
CA ASN A 82 13.45 44.49 40.82
C ASN A 82 12.63 45.80 40.59
N GLY A 83 11.39 45.79 41.15
CA GLY A 83 10.42 46.91 41.27
C GLY A 83 9.20 46.73 40.36
N GLU A 84 8.01 46.28 40.79
CA GLU A 84 7.06 46.78 41.81
C GLU A 84 6.53 48.22 41.55
N ALA A 85 5.25 48.57 41.75
CA ALA A 85 3.98 47.84 41.84
C ALA A 85 2.79 48.86 41.85
N SER A 86 1.56 48.38 41.61
CA SER A 86 0.23 49.02 41.79
C SER A 86 -0.11 50.35 41.08
N ASP A 87 -1.28 50.39 40.42
CA ASP A 87 -2.55 50.84 41.04
C ASP A 87 -3.74 50.32 40.19
N GLY A 88 -4.97 50.54 40.65
CA GLY A 88 -6.15 49.76 40.21
C GLY A 88 -7.06 50.38 39.14
N GLU A 89 -8.04 49.55 38.77
CA GLU A 89 -9.38 49.76 38.16
C GLU A 89 -9.87 51.23 38.11
N GLU A 90 -10.58 51.69 37.06
CA GLU A 90 -11.75 51.07 36.42
C GLU A 90 -12.03 51.64 34.99
N ASP A 91 -12.92 51.01 34.21
CA ASP A 91 -13.56 51.47 32.97
C ASP A 91 -12.73 52.02 31.78
N ALA A 92 -12.58 51.21 30.72
CA ALA A 92 -13.40 51.36 29.50
C ALA A 92 -13.17 50.21 28.49
N GLU A 93 -14.25 49.68 27.90
CA GLU A 93 -14.22 48.66 26.85
C GLU A 93 -13.82 49.21 25.46
N ALA A 94 -13.64 48.31 24.48
CA ALA A 94 -13.48 48.57 23.04
C ALA A 94 -12.09 49.02 22.50
N SER A 95 -11.06 48.19 22.69
CA SER A 95 -9.97 48.02 21.70
C SER A 95 -9.46 46.58 21.53
N ASN A 96 -10.03 45.60 22.25
CA ASN A 96 -9.46 44.27 22.42
C ASN A 96 -9.77 43.28 21.26
N SER A 97 -9.82 43.77 20.02
CA SER A 97 -10.15 43.00 18.80
C SER A 97 -8.99 42.83 17.82
N GLU A 98 -7.93 43.63 17.91
CA GLU A 98 -6.72 43.49 17.06
C GLU A 98 -5.59 42.72 17.76
N SER A 99 -5.62 42.63 19.09
CA SER A 99 -4.70 41.83 19.91
C SER A 99 -5.00 40.32 19.81
N ALA A 100 -6.27 39.93 19.88
CA ALA A 100 -6.68 38.53 19.91
C ALA A 100 -6.40 37.77 18.60
N GLU A 101 -6.50 38.43 17.45
CA GLU A 101 -6.10 37.83 16.16
C GLU A 101 -4.57 37.71 16.04
N ALA A 102 -3.81 38.62 16.64
CA ALA A 102 -2.34 38.55 16.67
C ALA A 102 -1.84 37.44 17.61
N GLU A 103 -2.41 37.28 18.80
CA GLU A 103 -2.07 36.18 19.72
C GLU A 103 -2.56 34.82 19.20
N GLY A 104 -3.74 34.75 18.58
CA GLY A 104 -4.22 33.54 17.89
C GLY A 104 -3.32 33.16 16.71
N GLY A 105 -2.89 34.15 15.92
CA GLY A 105 -1.93 33.98 14.83
C GLY A 105 -0.54 33.54 15.31
N LEU A 106 -0.05 34.09 16.43
CA LEU A 106 1.21 33.67 17.04
C LEU A 106 1.13 32.26 17.64
N ALA A 107 0.05 31.90 18.35
CA ALA A 107 -0.13 30.56 18.90
C ALA A 107 -0.31 29.48 17.81
N GLN A 108 -0.97 29.84 16.69
CA GLN A 108 -1.03 28.95 15.52
C GLN A 108 0.32 28.88 14.80
N ALA A 109 1.02 30.01 14.60
CA ALA A 109 2.36 30.01 14.00
C ALA A 109 3.40 29.28 14.88
N GLU A 110 3.26 29.31 16.20
CA GLU A 110 4.08 28.53 17.12
C GLU A 110 3.75 27.03 17.02
N LYS A 111 2.47 26.64 16.93
CA LYS A 111 2.09 25.25 16.64
C LYS A 111 2.60 24.78 15.28
N ASP A 112 2.42 25.58 14.24
CA ASP A 112 2.87 25.27 12.89
C ASP A 112 4.41 25.20 12.84
N PHE A 113 5.11 26.06 13.60
CA PHE A 113 6.57 25.99 13.78
C PHE A 113 6.99 24.78 14.60
N GLN A 114 6.31 24.42 15.69
CA GLN A 114 6.60 23.23 16.49
C GLN A 114 6.31 21.94 15.71
N GLU A 115 5.27 21.89 14.87
CA GLU A 115 4.94 20.74 14.04
C GLU A 115 5.81 20.68 12.76
N ALA A 116 6.20 21.81 12.19
CA ALA A 116 7.24 21.88 11.17
C ALA A 116 8.62 21.54 11.73
N TYR A 117 8.94 21.92 12.97
CA TYR A 117 10.17 21.53 13.67
C TYR A 117 10.14 20.05 14.04
N ARG A 118 8.99 19.50 14.46
CA ARG A 118 8.84 18.06 14.70
C ARG A 118 9.02 17.29 13.39
N ARG A 119 8.36 17.69 12.30
CA ARG A 119 8.59 17.11 10.96
C ARG A 119 10.03 17.26 10.50
N TYR A 120 10.63 18.44 10.65
CA TYR A 120 12.03 18.67 10.30
C TYR A 120 13.00 17.89 11.19
N SER A 121 12.64 17.59 12.44
CA SER A 121 13.41 16.73 13.36
C SER A 121 13.22 15.25 13.07
N GLU A 122 12.03 14.82 12.67
CA GLU A 122 11.72 13.46 12.21
C GLU A 122 12.41 13.21 10.86
N GLU A 123 12.28 14.14 9.91
CA GLU A 123 13.02 14.16 8.64
C GLU A 123 14.52 14.32 8.84
N MET A 124 15.02 15.08 9.83
CA MET A 124 16.45 15.12 10.15
C MET A 124 16.94 13.87 10.87
N SER A 125 16.09 13.14 11.59
CA SER A 125 16.41 11.85 12.20
C SER A 125 16.46 10.75 11.14
N ASP A 126 15.49 10.72 10.23
CA ASP A 126 15.48 9.80 9.09
C ASP A 126 16.54 10.18 8.05
N TYR A 127 16.84 11.47 7.86
CA TYR A 127 17.96 11.96 7.06
C TYR A 127 19.29 11.70 7.78
N GLN A 128 19.38 11.71 9.11
CA GLN A 128 20.58 11.23 9.83
C GLN A 128 20.73 9.72 9.68
N GLY A 129 19.68 8.91 9.82
CA GLY A 129 19.73 7.46 9.56
C GLY A 129 20.05 7.13 8.09
N THR A 130 19.54 7.93 7.15
CA THR A 130 19.79 7.80 5.71
C THR A 130 21.18 8.32 5.33
N VAL A 131 21.67 9.41 5.92
CA VAL A 131 23.03 9.91 5.73
C VAL A 131 24.03 9.00 6.43
N ASP A 132 23.78 8.49 7.63
CA ASP A 132 24.68 7.54 8.30
C ASP A 132 24.71 6.21 7.56
N SER A 133 23.60 5.71 7.01
CA SER A 133 23.62 4.50 6.16
C SER A 133 24.19 4.75 4.76
N ILE A 134 24.05 5.95 4.17
CA ILE A 134 24.72 6.34 2.92
C ILE A 134 26.21 6.60 3.16
N VAL A 135 26.61 7.18 4.29
CA VAL A 135 27.98 7.43 4.70
C VAL A 135 28.64 6.12 5.11
N GLU A 136 27.95 5.21 5.79
CA GLU A 136 28.44 3.85 6.05
C GLU A 136 28.52 3.04 4.75
N ALA A 137 27.57 3.18 3.82
CA ALA A 137 27.65 2.54 2.50
C ALA A 137 28.77 3.13 1.63
N GLU A 138 28.94 4.46 1.57
CA GLU A 138 30.07 5.13 0.93
C GLU A 138 31.38 4.74 1.61
N TYR A 139 31.46 4.74 2.93
CA TYR A 139 32.64 4.38 3.72
C TYR A 139 33.02 2.93 3.50
N ASN A 140 32.07 1.99 3.54
CA ASN A 140 32.30 0.59 3.22
C ASN A 140 32.61 0.37 1.73
N GLN A 141 32.02 1.13 0.80
CA GLN A 141 32.36 1.05 -0.63
C GLN A 141 33.75 1.66 -0.91
N ARG A 142 34.13 2.72 -0.19
CA ARG A 142 35.40 3.44 -0.28
C ARG A 142 36.51 2.63 0.40
N ILE A 143 36.24 1.98 1.53
CA ILE A 143 37.09 0.94 2.13
C ILE A 143 37.20 -0.25 1.19
N ALA A 144 36.12 -0.82 0.65
CA ALA A 144 36.22 -1.93 -0.31
C ALA A 144 37.03 -1.56 -1.57
N LYS A 145 36.99 -0.30 -1.99
CA LYS A 145 37.75 0.25 -3.14
C LYS A 145 39.20 0.59 -2.79
N ILE A 146 39.48 0.95 -1.54
CA ILE A 146 40.83 1.13 -0.96
C ILE A 146 41.48 -0.23 -0.74
N ASN A 147 40.77 -1.18 -0.13
CA ASN A 147 41.14 -2.59 0.02
C ASN A 147 41.45 -3.18 -1.35
N ARG A 148 40.57 -3.12 -2.37
CA ARG A 148 40.88 -3.60 -3.75
C ARG A 148 42.11 -2.99 -4.45
N VAL A 149 42.74 -1.97 -3.85
CA VAL A 149 44.04 -1.39 -4.23
C VAL A 149 45.17 -1.78 -3.26
N TYR A 150 44.88 -2.03 -1.98
CA TYR A 150 45.82 -2.62 -1.01
C TYR A 150 45.91 -4.14 -1.10
N ASP A 151 44.82 -4.89 -1.24
CA ASP A 151 44.76 -6.34 -1.51
C ASP A 151 45.78 -6.69 -2.60
N ARG A 152 45.65 -6.09 -3.80
CA ARG A 152 46.63 -6.29 -4.89
C ARG A 152 48.07 -5.83 -4.62
N LYS A 153 48.32 -5.04 -3.57
CA LYS A 153 49.69 -4.79 -3.08
C LYS A 153 50.11 -5.82 -2.05
N ILE A 154 49.19 -6.27 -1.19
CA ILE A 154 49.36 -7.34 -0.21
C ILE A 154 49.66 -8.65 -0.95
N ASP A 155 48.84 -9.08 -1.92
CA ASP A 155 49.07 -10.25 -2.78
C ASP A 155 50.51 -10.28 -3.35
N ASN A 156 50.97 -9.12 -3.86
CA ASN A 156 52.31 -8.96 -4.44
C ASN A 156 53.42 -8.92 -3.38
N LEU A 157 53.18 -8.28 -2.23
CA LEU A 157 54.13 -8.23 -1.12
C LEU A 157 54.26 -9.61 -0.46
N GLU A 158 53.15 -10.32 -0.24
CA GLU A 158 53.13 -11.71 0.22
C GLU A 158 53.81 -12.64 -0.79
N ALA A 159 53.58 -12.50 -2.09
CA ALA A 159 54.31 -13.29 -3.09
C ALA A 159 55.84 -13.06 -3.02
N VAL A 160 56.27 -11.81 -2.81
CA VAL A 160 57.69 -11.46 -2.59
C VAL A 160 58.19 -11.97 -1.24
N GLU A 161 57.39 -11.92 -0.18
CA GLU A 161 57.73 -12.42 1.15
C GLU A 161 57.86 -13.94 1.15
N ARG A 162 56.89 -14.66 0.58
CA ARG A 162 56.89 -16.12 0.34
C ARG A 162 58.16 -16.57 -0.38
N GLN A 163 58.61 -15.80 -1.38
CA GLN A 163 59.85 -16.08 -2.10
C GLN A 163 61.09 -15.81 -1.24
N ARG A 164 61.17 -14.65 -0.57
CA ARG A 164 62.27 -14.30 0.35
C ARG A 164 62.38 -15.26 1.54
N ARG A 165 61.25 -15.76 2.07
CA ARG A 165 61.19 -16.76 3.15
C ARG A 165 61.83 -18.08 2.70
N LYS A 166 61.55 -18.53 1.48
CA LYS A 166 62.19 -19.72 0.87
C LYS A 166 63.69 -19.52 0.67
N GLU A 167 64.11 -18.34 0.20
CA GLU A 167 65.53 -17.99 0.02
C GLU A 167 66.27 -17.92 1.37
N ALA A 168 65.66 -17.33 2.39
CA ALA A 168 66.20 -17.26 3.75
C ALA A 168 66.33 -18.65 4.41
N ILE A 169 65.30 -19.49 4.29
CA ILE A 169 65.34 -20.90 4.75
C ILE A 169 66.53 -21.63 4.12
N ALA A 170 66.69 -21.57 2.79
CA ALA A 170 67.78 -22.24 2.10
C ALA A 170 69.18 -21.69 2.51
N ALA A 171 69.27 -20.39 2.80
CA ALA A 171 70.51 -19.77 3.28
C ALA A 171 70.86 -20.21 4.72
N PHE A 172 69.89 -20.30 5.63
CA PHE A 172 70.10 -20.78 7.00
C PHE A 172 70.38 -22.29 7.04
N GLU A 173 69.69 -23.11 6.22
CA GLU A 173 70.00 -24.54 6.08
C GLU A 173 71.44 -24.77 5.58
N GLU A 174 71.88 -24.01 4.56
CA GLU A 174 73.26 -24.09 4.05
C GLU A 174 74.29 -23.52 5.05
N TYR A 175 73.92 -22.54 5.87
CA TYR A 175 74.76 -22.05 6.97
C TYR A 175 74.97 -23.14 8.02
N LEU A 176 73.89 -23.70 8.57
CA LEU A 176 73.95 -24.73 9.61
C LEU A 176 74.66 -26.00 9.12
N ARG A 177 74.50 -26.37 7.83
CA ARG A 177 75.22 -27.48 7.19
C ARG A 177 76.74 -27.27 7.12
N ARG A 178 77.22 -26.03 7.16
CA ARG A 178 78.65 -25.67 7.16
C ARG A 178 79.20 -25.34 8.54
N TYR A 179 78.35 -24.84 9.43
CA TYR A 179 78.70 -24.29 10.74
C TYR A 179 77.76 -24.83 11.86
N PRO A 180 77.74 -26.15 12.10
CA PRO A 180 76.80 -26.76 13.04
C PRO A 180 77.08 -26.46 14.52
N ASP A 181 78.32 -26.13 14.89
CA ASP A 181 78.77 -26.05 16.30
C ASP A 181 79.33 -24.66 16.68
N THR A 182 78.78 -23.57 16.15
CA THR A 182 79.33 -22.20 16.33
C THR A 182 78.57 -21.42 17.42
N PRO A 183 79.08 -21.29 18.65
CA PRO A 183 78.23 -20.94 19.81
C PRO A 183 77.53 -19.58 19.75
N GLY A 184 78.11 -18.60 19.06
CA GLY A 184 77.56 -17.24 18.93
C GLY A 184 76.78 -16.98 17.64
N TYR A 185 76.45 -18.00 16.85
CA TYR A 185 75.72 -17.84 15.57
C TYR A 185 74.83 -19.02 15.20
N THR A 186 75.20 -20.26 15.54
CA THR A 186 74.37 -21.45 15.33
C THR A 186 73.03 -21.38 16.08
N PRO A 187 72.96 -21.05 17.39
CA PRO A 187 71.66 -20.99 18.07
C PRO A 187 70.74 -19.90 17.52
N ASP A 188 71.27 -18.73 17.12
CA ASP A 188 70.50 -17.70 16.39
C ASP A 188 69.99 -18.23 15.03
N ALA A 189 70.83 -18.91 14.27
CA ALA A 189 70.45 -19.50 12.99
C ALA A 189 69.39 -20.61 13.14
N LEU A 190 69.45 -21.42 14.20
CA LEU A 190 68.43 -22.41 14.56
C LEU A 190 67.11 -21.72 14.92
N PHE A 191 67.13 -20.69 15.78
CA PHE A 191 65.95 -19.93 16.19
C PHE A 191 65.27 -19.28 14.98
N ARG A 192 66.02 -18.55 14.15
CA ARG A 192 65.50 -17.91 12.94
C ARG A 192 64.99 -18.90 11.90
N LEU A 193 65.65 -20.04 11.73
CA LEU A 193 65.17 -21.09 10.83
C LEU A 193 63.86 -21.73 11.35
N ALA A 194 63.70 -21.89 12.66
CA ALA A 194 62.47 -22.38 13.29
C ALA A 194 61.29 -21.40 13.13
N GLU A 195 61.53 -20.09 13.31
CA GLU A 195 60.56 -19.02 13.01
C GLU A 195 60.16 -19.02 11.53
N LEU A 196 61.12 -19.04 10.59
CA LEU A 196 60.84 -19.07 9.15
C LEU A 196 60.06 -20.32 8.75
N TYR A 197 60.32 -21.47 9.36
CA TYR A 197 59.52 -22.68 9.17
C TYR A 197 58.12 -22.58 9.79
N PHE A 198 57.96 -21.86 10.92
CA PHE A 198 56.66 -21.63 11.54
C PHE A 198 55.79 -20.71 10.68
N GLU A 199 56.35 -19.62 10.16
CA GLU A 199 55.67 -18.76 9.20
C GLU A 199 55.27 -19.53 7.94
N LYS A 200 56.19 -20.34 7.39
CA LYS A 200 55.94 -21.17 6.21
C LYS A 200 54.80 -22.18 6.47
N ALA A 201 54.78 -22.86 7.61
CA ALA A 201 53.73 -23.82 7.95
C ALA A 201 52.33 -23.18 8.08
N ASN A 202 52.26 -21.95 8.60
CA ASN A 202 51.01 -21.18 8.65
C ASN A 202 50.56 -20.72 7.26
N ASP A 203 51.50 -20.27 6.44
CA ASP A 203 51.26 -19.77 5.07
C ASP A 203 50.86 -20.89 4.09
N ASP A 204 51.57 -22.03 4.11
CA ASP A 204 51.20 -23.24 3.36
C ASP A 204 49.77 -23.68 3.74
N TYR A 205 49.40 -23.57 5.03
CA TYR A 205 48.06 -23.88 5.51
C TYR A 205 46.99 -22.90 5.02
N LEU A 206 47.27 -21.60 4.95
CA LEU A 206 46.31 -20.62 4.41
C LEU A 206 46.02 -20.91 2.93
N VAL A 207 47.07 -21.14 2.14
CA VAL A 207 46.93 -21.57 0.74
C VAL A 207 46.17 -22.90 0.64
N ALA A 208 46.41 -23.85 1.56
CA ALA A 208 45.68 -25.12 1.58
C ALA A 208 44.21 -24.99 2.01
N ASP A 209 43.87 -24.05 2.90
CA ASP A 209 42.48 -23.75 3.30
C ASP A 209 41.72 -23.03 2.18
N GLU A 210 42.31 -22.05 1.50
CA GLU A 210 41.69 -21.41 0.32
C GLU A 210 41.37 -22.43 -0.79
N ASN A 211 42.28 -23.36 -1.04
CA ASN A 211 42.03 -24.49 -1.95
C ASN A 211 40.94 -25.41 -1.39
N TYR A 212 40.97 -25.78 -0.12
CA TYR A 212 39.95 -26.61 0.53
C TYR A 212 38.54 -25.98 0.46
N GLN A 213 38.38 -24.68 0.75
CA GLN A 213 37.10 -23.98 0.63
C GLN A 213 36.62 -23.97 -0.83
N SER A 214 37.53 -23.79 -1.80
CA SER A 214 37.23 -23.83 -3.23
C SER A 214 36.78 -25.22 -3.69
N GLU A 215 37.46 -26.27 -3.24
CA GLU A 215 37.08 -27.66 -3.52
C GLU A 215 35.78 -28.08 -2.79
N LEU A 216 35.53 -27.52 -1.60
CA LEU A 216 34.32 -27.76 -0.81
C LEU A 216 33.10 -27.13 -1.48
N ALA A 217 33.21 -25.89 -1.95
CA ALA A 217 32.15 -25.24 -2.73
C ALA A 217 31.83 -26.00 -4.03
N LEU A 218 32.82 -26.65 -4.66
CA LEU A 218 32.60 -27.53 -5.81
C LEU A 218 31.90 -28.85 -5.43
N TYR A 219 32.17 -29.39 -4.24
CA TYR A 219 31.50 -30.57 -3.69
C TYR A 219 30.04 -30.26 -3.30
N GLU A 220 29.80 -29.18 -2.54
CA GLU A 220 28.46 -28.73 -2.15
C GLU A 220 27.59 -28.35 -3.37
N ALA A 221 28.19 -27.79 -4.43
CA ALA A 221 27.52 -27.53 -5.70
C ALA A 221 27.34 -28.77 -6.60
N GLY A 222 27.68 -29.98 -6.12
CA GLY A 222 27.54 -31.24 -6.86
C GLY A 222 28.46 -31.40 -8.08
N LYS A 223 29.49 -30.55 -8.21
CA LYS A 223 30.46 -30.54 -9.32
C LYS A 223 31.69 -31.42 -9.05
N ARG A 224 31.81 -31.98 -7.85
CA ARG A 224 32.88 -32.88 -7.39
C ARG A 224 32.25 -34.03 -6.60
N ALA A 225 32.72 -35.25 -6.82
CA ALA A 225 32.16 -36.46 -6.20
C ALA A 225 32.70 -36.74 -4.78
N ASP A 226 33.98 -36.47 -4.54
CA ASP A 226 34.66 -36.76 -3.28
C ASP A 226 34.88 -35.48 -2.44
N PRO A 227 34.62 -35.49 -1.13
CA PRO A 227 34.89 -34.33 -0.28
C PRO A 227 36.40 -34.04 -0.21
N PRO A 228 36.83 -32.77 -0.17
CA PRO A 228 38.24 -32.42 -0.03
C PRO A 228 38.80 -32.83 1.34
N LYS A 229 40.10 -33.15 1.40
CA LYS A 229 40.78 -33.43 2.68
C LYS A 229 40.97 -32.10 3.42
N LEU A 230 40.54 -32.04 4.69
CA LEU A 230 40.82 -30.91 5.57
C LEU A 230 42.35 -30.69 5.67
N PRO A 231 42.85 -29.44 5.51
CA PRO A 231 44.27 -29.13 5.66
C PRO A 231 44.69 -29.07 7.13
N GLU A 232 45.95 -29.42 7.38
CA GLU A 232 46.59 -29.51 8.69
C GLU A 232 47.89 -28.69 8.66
N ARG A 233 48.40 -28.24 9.82
CA ARG A 233 49.64 -27.43 9.89
C ARG A 233 50.83 -28.31 10.24
N ASP A 234 51.76 -28.47 9.31
CA ASP A 234 53.00 -29.21 9.54
C ASP A 234 54.04 -28.35 10.27
N TYR A 235 54.04 -28.41 11.60
CA TYR A 235 55.06 -27.78 12.44
C TYR A 235 56.28 -28.67 12.73
N SER A 236 56.38 -29.86 12.14
CA SER A 236 57.40 -30.87 12.52
C SER A 236 58.83 -30.32 12.47
N LYS A 237 59.14 -29.52 11.45
CA LYS A 237 60.44 -28.84 11.31
C LYS A 237 60.69 -27.78 12.39
N THR A 238 59.71 -26.91 12.65
CA THR A 238 59.79 -25.90 13.72
C THR A 238 60.00 -26.56 15.07
N MET A 239 59.23 -27.61 15.37
CA MET A 239 59.38 -28.37 16.62
C MET A 239 60.75 -29.01 16.73
N SER A 240 61.24 -29.67 15.67
CA SER A 240 62.57 -30.30 15.67
C SER A 240 63.69 -29.28 15.92
N LEU A 241 63.59 -28.09 15.34
CA LEU A 241 64.61 -27.05 15.47
C LEU A 241 64.60 -26.37 16.85
N PHE A 242 63.43 -26.06 17.42
CA PHE A 242 63.36 -25.52 18.78
C PHE A 242 63.71 -26.58 19.84
N THR A 243 63.30 -27.85 19.67
CA THR A 243 63.73 -28.95 20.55
C THR A 243 65.25 -29.14 20.50
N GLN A 244 65.86 -29.08 19.31
CA GLN A 244 67.32 -29.10 19.20
C GLN A 244 67.94 -27.89 19.93
N LEU A 245 67.43 -26.68 19.69
CA LEU A 245 67.96 -25.46 20.27
C LEU A 245 67.98 -25.50 21.82
N ILE A 246 66.88 -25.89 22.47
CA ILE A 246 66.81 -25.96 23.94
C ILE A 246 67.61 -27.14 24.53
N THR A 247 67.91 -28.18 23.73
CA THR A 247 68.70 -29.35 24.16
C THR A 247 70.20 -29.11 24.04
N ASP A 248 70.64 -28.60 22.89
CA ASP A 248 72.05 -28.40 22.55
C ASP A 248 72.60 -27.06 23.10
N TRP A 249 71.74 -26.04 23.26
CA TRP A 249 72.12 -24.67 23.65
C TRP A 249 71.22 -24.10 24.77
N PRO A 250 71.15 -24.75 25.96
CA PRO A 250 70.26 -24.34 27.04
C PRO A 250 70.53 -22.92 27.59
N ASP A 251 71.78 -22.43 27.49
CA ASP A 251 72.18 -21.08 27.93
C ASP A 251 71.95 -19.98 26.87
N TYR A 252 71.17 -20.24 25.81
CA TYR A 252 70.92 -19.27 24.73
C TYR A 252 70.05 -18.08 25.18
N GLU A 253 70.40 -16.86 24.76
CA GLU A 253 69.75 -15.60 25.20
C GLU A 253 68.22 -15.56 24.99
N GLN A 254 67.71 -16.24 23.95
CA GLN A 254 66.27 -16.31 23.64
C GLN A 254 65.70 -17.72 23.84
N ALA A 255 66.31 -18.53 24.72
CA ALA A 255 65.81 -19.85 25.08
C ALA A 255 64.41 -19.80 25.70
N ASP A 256 64.06 -18.74 26.43
CA ASP A 256 62.71 -18.49 26.95
C ASP A 256 61.66 -18.41 25.82
N GLY A 257 62.01 -17.74 24.72
CA GLY A 257 61.22 -17.65 23.49
C GLY A 257 61.15 -18.97 22.74
N ALA A 258 62.24 -19.75 22.72
CA ALA A 258 62.26 -21.08 22.10
C ALA A 258 61.33 -22.06 22.85
N TYR A 259 61.40 -22.08 24.19
CA TYR A 259 60.46 -22.80 25.05
C TYR A 259 59.01 -22.38 24.80
N TYR A 260 58.74 -21.07 24.73
CA TYR A 260 57.40 -20.54 24.48
C TYR A 260 56.85 -20.92 23.10
N LEU A 261 57.64 -20.76 22.04
CA LEU A 261 57.23 -21.05 20.67
C LEU A 261 57.09 -22.56 20.42
N LEU A 262 57.96 -23.39 20.99
CA LEU A 262 57.81 -24.84 20.95
C LEU A 262 56.49 -25.26 21.63
N ALA A 263 56.24 -24.78 22.85
CA ALA A 263 54.97 -25.03 23.54
C ALA A 263 53.75 -24.53 22.76
N TYR A 264 53.85 -23.36 22.13
CA TYR A 264 52.78 -22.83 21.28
C TYR A 264 52.51 -23.74 20.07
N THR A 265 53.55 -24.23 19.37
CA THR A 265 53.34 -25.20 18.27
C THR A 265 52.75 -26.52 18.76
N LYS A 266 53.15 -26.99 19.94
CA LYS A 266 52.57 -28.20 20.57
C LYS A 266 51.07 -28.05 20.86
N LEU A 267 50.62 -26.89 21.36
CA LEU A 267 49.18 -26.57 21.49
C LEU A 267 48.45 -26.47 20.14
N GLN A 268 49.13 -26.14 19.04
CA GLN A 268 48.50 -26.14 17.71
C GLN A 268 48.44 -27.53 17.07
N ASP A 269 49.23 -28.49 17.56
CA ASP A 269 49.29 -29.90 17.15
C ASP A 269 48.57 -30.83 18.16
N ALA A 270 47.73 -30.25 19.04
CA ALA A 270 46.97 -30.92 20.11
C ALA A 270 47.80 -31.77 21.10
N GLN A 271 49.07 -31.41 21.29
CA GLN A 271 50.01 -32.06 22.22
C GLN A 271 50.10 -31.27 23.54
N ASP A 272 48.94 -31.05 24.15
CA ASP A 272 48.71 -30.15 25.28
C ASP A 272 49.49 -30.55 26.55
N ASP A 273 49.65 -31.85 26.82
CA ASP A 273 50.46 -32.38 27.91
C ASP A 273 51.94 -31.98 27.82
N GLU A 274 52.51 -32.03 26.61
CA GLU A 274 53.89 -31.65 26.32
C GLU A 274 54.06 -30.13 26.33
N ALA A 275 53.10 -29.41 25.74
CA ALA A 275 53.08 -27.95 25.78
C ALA A 275 53.04 -27.43 27.23
N ARG A 276 52.21 -28.03 28.10
CA ARG A 276 52.16 -27.67 29.52
C ARG A 276 53.48 -27.99 30.23
N GLN A 277 54.18 -29.07 29.90
CA GLN A 277 55.51 -29.35 30.45
C GLN A 277 56.50 -28.24 30.09
N LEU A 278 56.62 -27.90 28.81
CA LEU A 278 57.49 -26.85 28.30
C LEU A 278 57.18 -25.46 28.91
N LEU A 279 55.90 -25.12 29.09
CA LEU A 279 55.50 -23.89 29.78
C LEU A 279 55.84 -23.93 31.28
N THR A 280 55.79 -25.11 31.91
CA THR A 280 56.18 -25.28 33.31
C THR A 280 57.69 -25.10 33.49
N GLU A 281 58.48 -25.63 32.55
CA GLU A 281 59.94 -25.39 32.51
C GLU A 281 60.27 -23.93 32.24
N LEU A 282 59.54 -23.25 31.33
CA LEU A 282 59.71 -21.82 31.07
C LEU A 282 59.56 -20.99 32.35
N VAL A 283 58.47 -21.15 33.10
CA VAL A 283 58.22 -20.36 34.32
C VAL A 283 59.11 -20.74 35.50
N GLN A 284 59.80 -21.88 35.45
CA GLN A 284 60.77 -22.31 36.47
C GLN A 284 62.21 -21.84 36.14
N ASN A 285 62.61 -21.94 34.88
CA ASN A 285 63.97 -21.63 34.42
C ASN A 285 64.14 -20.15 34.04
N TYR A 286 63.08 -19.49 33.58
CA TYR A 286 63.08 -18.10 33.09
C TYR A 286 61.99 -17.24 33.77
N PRO A 287 61.99 -17.11 35.11
CA PRO A 287 60.90 -16.45 35.86
C PRO A 287 60.70 -14.95 35.55
N ASP A 288 61.74 -14.28 35.05
CA ASP A 288 61.71 -12.87 34.62
C ASP A 288 61.28 -12.70 33.14
N SER A 289 60.99 -13.78 32.41
CA SER A 289 60.63 -13.69 30.98
C SER A 289 59.30 -12.99 30.76
N ARG A 290 59.25 -12.15 29.72
CA ARG A 290 58.03 -11.50 29.20
C ARG A 290 56.90 -12.48 28.84
N PHE A 291 57.19 -13.76 28.66
CA PHE A 291 56.21 -14.79 28.34
C PHE A 291 55.55 -15.40 29.59
N VAL A 292 56.13 -15.26 30.78
CA VAL A 292 55.66 -15.87 32.04
C VAL A 292 54.17 -15.57 32.35
N PRO A 293 53.64 -14.33 32.17
CA PRO A 293 52.22 -14.08 32.41
C PRO A 293 51.29 -14.83 31.44
N GLU A 294 51.71 -15.05 30.19
CA GLU A 294 50.94 -15.83 29.21
C GLU A 294 51.11 -17.34 29.42
N ALA A 295 52.31 -17.78 29.84
CA ALA A 295 52.57 -19.17 30.21
C ALA A 295 51.71 -19.60 31.40
N TRP A 296 51.58 -18.78 32.44
CA TRP A 296 50.70 -19.06 33.57
C TRP A 296 49.21 -19.11 33.20
N ILE A 297 48.74 -18.21 32.30
CA ILE A 297 47.40 -18.32 31.71
C ILE A 297 47.22 -19.68 31.03
N ARG A 298 48.15 -20.08 30.16
CA ARG A 298 48.06 -21.32 29.37
C ARG A 298 48.13 -22.59 30.23
N ILE A 299 48.98 -22.61 31.26
CA ILE A 299 49.03 -23.69 32.26
C ILE A 299 47.69 -23.77 33.00
N GLY A 300 47.09 -22.64 33.36
CA GLY A 300 45.76 -22.59 33.94
C GLY A 300 44.66 -23.07 32.99
N GLU A 301 44.72 -22.69 31.71
CA GLU A 301 43.74 -23.09 30.69
C GLU A 301 43.77 -24.59 30.42
N TYR A 302 44.95 -25.23 30.40
CA TYR A 302 45.09 -26.68 30.39
C TYR A 302 44.34 -27.31 31.58
N TRP A 303 44.67 -26.90 32.82
CA TRP A 303 44.10 -27.54 34.02
C TRP A 303 42.60 -27.25 34.19
N PHE A 304 42.11 -26.16 33.60
CA PHE A 304 40.69 -25.80 33.54
C PHE A 304 39.93 -26.61 32.47
N ALA A 305 40.52 -26.81 31.30
CA ALA A 305 39.90 -27.57 30.21
C ALA A 305 39.79 -29.06 30.57
N TYR A 306 40.88 -29.67 31.04
CA TYR A 306 40.95 -31.08 31.47
C TYR A 306 40.52 -31.29 32.93
N ALA A 307 39.58 -30.46 33.43
CA ALA A 307 39.17 -30.45 34.83
C ALA A 307 38.18 -31.58 35.20
N GLU A 308 38.67 -32.81 35.27
CA GLU A 308 37.97 -33.93 35.93
C GLU A 308 38.20 -33.87 37.45
N GLY A 309 37.39 -33.06 38.15
CA GLY A 309 37.35 -32.98 39.60
C GLY A 309 38.23 -31.89 40.25
N PRO A 310 38.18 -31.77 41.59
CA PRO A 310 38.64 -30.58 42.32
C PRO A 310 40.16 -30.37 42.32
N GLU A 311 40.96 -31.44 42.15
CA GLU A 311 42.43 -31.31 42.12
C GLU A 311 42.92 -30.54 40.87
N ALA A 312 42.28 -30.77 39.72
CA ALA A 312 42.61 -30.06 38.48
C ALA A 312 42.22 -28.57 38.59
N LEU A 313 41.03 -28.27 39.12
CA LEU A 313 40.60 -26.90 39.37
C LEU A 313 41.52 -26.17 40.37
N ALA A 314 42.01 -26.85 41.41
CA ALA A 314 42.99 -26.29 42.35
C ALA A 314 44.33 -25.94 41.67
N LYS A 315 44.78 -26.72 40.68
CA LYS A 315 45.96 -26.42 39.86
C LYS A 315 45.72 -25.24 38.92
N ALA A 316 44.56 -25.18 38.27
CA ALA A 316 44.15 -24.05 37.43
C ALA A 316 44.10 -22.74 38.24
N LYS A 317 43.45 -22.77 39.41
CA LYS A 317 43.34 -21.67 40.37
C LYS A 317 44.72 -21.11 40.74
N ASN A 318 45.67 -21.97 41.10
CA ASN A 318 47.04 -21.55 41.43
C ASN A 318 47.74 -20.90 40.22
N ALA A 319 47.65 -21.50 39.03
CA ALA A 319 48.25 -20.94 37.82
C ALA A 319 47.68 -19.54 37.48
N TYR A 320 46.37 -19.33 37.61
CA TYR A 320 45.78 -18.00 37.42
C TYR A 320 46.17 -17.01 38.55
N GLU A 321 46.34 -17.47 39.80
CA GLU A 321 46.90 -16.65 40.89
C GLU A 321 48.37 -16.25 40.64
N GLN A 322 49.17 -17.07 39.94
CA GLN A 322 50.50 -16.66 39.46
C GLN A 322 50.38 -15.61 38.34
N ALA A 323 49.50 -15.80 37.36
CA ALA A 323 49.27 -14.82 36.29
C ALA A 323 48.80 -13.45 36.82
N MET A 324 48.05 -13.43 37.93
CA MET A 324 47.57 -12.21 38.58
C MET A 324 48.62 -11.41 39.37
N GLN A 325 49.86 -11.89 39.48
CA GLN A 325 50.98 -11.10 40.04
C GLN A 325 51.50 -10.03 39.07
N TYR A 326 51.04 -10.03 37.81
CA TYR A 326 51.50 -9.14 36.74
C TYR A 326 50.38 -8.18 36.29
N PRO A 327 50.03 -7.14 37.09
CA PRO A 327 48.88 -6.26 36.81
C PRO A 327 49.03 -5.43 35.53
N ASP A 328 50.26 -5.10 35.13
CA ASP A 328 50.56 -4.39 33.88
C ASP A 328 50.53 -5.30 32.63
N SER A 329 50.26 -6.59 32.80
CA SER A 329 50.16 -7.55 31.70
C SER A 329 48.91 -7.32 30.87
N LYS A 330 49.05 -7.38 29.54
CA LYS A 330 47.95 -7.43 28.55
C LYS A 330 47.01 -8.65 28.68
N PHE A 331 47.23 -9.50 29.69
CA PHE A 331 46.43 -10.68 30.02
C PHE A 331 45.83 -10.63 31.43
N TYR A 332 46.03 -9.56 32.19
CA TYR A 332 45.57 -9.47 33.58
C TYR A 332 44.04 -9.54 33.71
N ASP A 333 43.30 -9.00 32.74
CA ASP A 333 41.84 -9.10 32.66
C ASP A 333 41.37 -10.56 32.45
N LYS A 334 42.07 -11.30 31.58
CA LYS A 334 41.85 -12.75 31.40
C LYS A 334 42.23 -13.54 32.64
N ALA A 335 43.28 -13.16 33.35
CA ALA A 335 43.69 -13.81 34.59
C ALA A 335 42.59 -13.69 35.66
N LEU A 336 42.04 -12.48 35.83
CA LEU A 336 40.90 -12.20 36.70
C LEU A 336 39.66 -13.01 36.30
N TYR A 337 39.25 -12.94 35.03
CA TYR A 337 38.10 -13.70 34.52
C TYR A 337 38.26 -15.20 34.76
N LYS A 338 39.40 -15.77 34.38
CA LYS A 338 39.65 -17.21 34.48
C LYS A 338 39.75 -17.68 35.92
N LEU A 339 40.34 -16.90 36.83
CA LEU A 339 40.33 -17.22 38.27
C LEU A 339 38.90 -17.20 38.82
N ALA A 340 38.13 -16.16 38.51
CA ALA A 340 36.74 -16.03 38.94
C ALA A 340 35.86 -17.19 38.43
N TRP A 341 36.01 -17.57 37.15
CA TRP A 341 35.29 -18.70 36.55
C TRP A 341 35.79 -20.06 37.04
N THR A 342 37.06 -20.16 37.48
CA THR A 342 37.58 -21.34 38.19
C THR A 342 36.93 -21.45 39.57
N TYR A 343 36.79 -20.35 40.31
CA TYR A 343 36.05 -20.36 41.58
C TYR A 343 34.58 -20.72 41.40
N TYR A 344 33.91 -20.25 40.33
CA TYR A 344 32.54 -20.66 40.00
C TYR A 344 32.45 -22.18 39.76
N ARG A 345 33.38 -22.77 38.99
CA ARG A 345 33.44 -24.23 38.77
C ARG A 345 33.93 -25.04 39.99
N MET A 346 34.36 -24.39 41.06
CA MET A 346 34.70 -25.00 42.35
C MET A 346 33.58 -24.81 43.39
N ASP A 347 32.41 -24.31 42.97
CA ASP A 347 31.26 -23.95 43.80
C ASP A 347 31.59 -22.89 44.89
N ASP A 348 32.74 -22.23 44.78
CA ASP A 348 33.19 -21.14 45.66
C ASP A 348 32.65 -19.81 45.14
N PHE A 349 31.32 -19.74 45.01
CA PHE A 349 30.57 -18.60 44.47
C PHE A 349 30.94 -17.29 45.17
N LYS A 350 31.28 -17.36 46.47
CA LYS A 350 31.79 -16.23 47.25
C LYS A 350 33.08 -15.63 46.66
N LYS A 351 34.07 -16.45 46.30
CA LYS A 351 35.31 -15.97 45.67
C LYS A 351 35.11 -15.64 44.20
N ALA A 352 34.25 -16.38 43.49
CA ALA A 352 33.88 -16.07 42.11
C ALA A 352 33.34 -14.64 41.98
N ILE A 353 32.33 -14.29 42.79
CA ILE A 353 31.75 -12.93 42.85
C ILE A 353 32.82 -11.88 43.17
N GLY A 354 33.75 -12.18 44.08
CA GLY A 354 34.85 -11.27 44.45
C GLY A 354 35.77 -10.92 43.28
N GLU A 355 36.27 -11.93 42.56
CA GLU A 355 37.20 -11.70 41.44
C GLU A 355 36.47 -11.22 40.17
N PHE A 356 35.21 -11.61 39.92
CA PHE A 356 34.40 -10.99 38.86
C PHE A 356 34.12 -9.50 39.15
N LYS A 357 33.79 -9.12 40.40
CA LYS A 357 33.68 -7.69 40.79
C LYS A 357 34.98 -6.92 40.55
N ARG A 358 36.13 -7.55 40.82
CA ARG A 358 37.46 -6.97 40.57
C ARG A 358 37.73 -6.77 39.08
N LEU A 359 37.30 -7.71 38.22
CA LEU A 359 37.37 -7.55 36.76
C LEU A 359 36.49 -6.41 36.24
N VAL A 360 35.25 -6.29 36.73
CA VAL A 360 34.36 -5.19 36.34
C VAL A 360 34.96 -3.83 36.72
N LYS A 361 35.43 -3.68 37.96
CA LYS A 361 36.16 -2.48 38.42
C LYS A 361 37.40 -2.17 37.58
N PHE A 362 38.26 -3.16 37.31
CA PHE A 362 39.43 -2.98 36.45
C PHE A 362 39.03 -2.50 35.05
N SER A 363 37.98 -3.08 34.46
CA SER A 363 37.47 -2.69 33.15
C SER A 363 36.99 -1.23 33.12
N ASP A 364 36.21 -0.82 34.13
CA ASP A 364 35.68 0.54 34.21
C ASP A 364 36.78 1.59 34.51
N GLU A 365 37.76 1.25 35.36
CA GLU A 365 38.96 2.07 35.54
C GLU A 365 39.75 2.22 34.23
N GLN A 366 39.95 1.16 33.47
CA GLN A 366 40.64 1.23 32.17
C GLN A 366 39.85 2.06 31.16
N LYS A 367 38.51 1.99 31.19
CA LYS A 367 37.64 2.82 30.36
C LYS A 367 37.79 4.31 30.69
N GLN A 368 37.75 4.66 31.98
CA GLN A 368 37.98 6.03 32.44
C GLN A 368 39.39 6.55 32.11
N LYS A 369 40.43 5.72 32.27
CA LYS A 369 41.84 6.10 32.04
C LYS A 369 42.23 6.23 30.56
N THR A 370 41.55 5.51 29.65
CA THR A 370 41.97 5.41 28.24
C THR A 370 40.95 5.88 27.21
N GLY A 371 39.70 6.12 27.62
CA GLY A 371 38.59 6.43 26.70
C GLY A 371 38.14 5.25 25.82
N ARG A 372 38.76 4.06 25.95
CA ARG A 372 38.43 2.84 25.19
C ARG A 372 37.54 1.92 26.03
N SER A 373 36.91 0.91 25.42
CA SER A 373 35.83 0.11 26.02
C SER A 373 36.16 -0.76 27.24
N GLY A 374 37.34 -0.63 27.87
CA GLY A 374 37.79 -1.51 28.95
C GLY A 374 38.13 -2.93 28.47
N SER A 375 37.90 -3.93 29.33
CA SER A 375 37.96 -5.35 28.95
C SER A 375 36.64 -5.82 28.34
N VAL A 376 36.74 -6.58 27.25
CA VAL A 376 35.60 -7.24 26.59
C VAL A 376 34.87 -8.26 27.47
N LEU A 377 35.51 -8.73 28.55
CA LEU A 377 34.96 -9.72 29.48
C LEU A 377 34.07 -9.10 30.58
N ARG A 378 33.91 -7.77 30.60
CA ARG A 378 33.13 -7.04 31.63
C ARG A 378 31.67 -7.49 31.71
N ALA A 379 30.97 -7.56 30.59
CA ALA A 379 29.54 -7.89 30.57
C ALA A 379 29.28 -9.33 31.05
N GLU A 380 30.13 -10.25 30.60
CA GLU A 380 30.12 -11.65 31.01
C GLU A 380 30.44 -11.81 32.51
N ALA A 381 31.32 -10.99 33.07
CA ALA A 381 31.57 -10.95 34.51
C ALA A 381 30.38 -10.43 35.32
N VAL A 382 29.65 -9.41 34.83
CA VAL A 382 28.39 -8.94 35.43
C VAL A 382 27.35 -10.07 35.45
N GLN A 383 27.21 -10.79 34.33
CA GLN A 383 26.32 -11.95 34.23
C GLN A 383 26.72 -13.07 35.20
N TYR A 384 28.01 -13.44 35.28
CA TYR A 384 28.44 -14.51 36.19
C TYR A 384 28.36 -14.13 37.68
N ILE A 385 28.42 -12.85 38.06
CA ILE A 385 28.07 -12.42 39.44
C ILE A 385 26.59 -12.72 39.70
N ALA A 386 25.70 -12.39 38.77
CA ALA A 386 24.27 -12.66 38.91
C ALA A 386 23.95 -14.17 38.97
N VAL A 387 24.55 -14.99 38.10
CA VAL A 387 24.42 -16.46 38.12
C VAL A 387 24.94 -17.02 39.45
N SER A 388 26.14 -16.63 39.89
CA SER A 388 26.72 -17.07 41.18
C SER A 388 25.82 -16.73 42.39
N LEU A 389 25.15 -15.57 42.35
CA LEU A 389 24.17 -15.18 43.38
C LEU A 389 22.88 -16.02 43.32
N ALA A 390 22.56 -16.60 42.18
CA ALA A 390 21.30 -17.29 41.90
C ALA A 390 21.33 -18.82 42.12
N GLU A 391 22.50 -19.43 42.34
CA GLU A 391 22.59 -20.86 42.69
C GLU A 391 21.92 -21.13 44.05
N GLU A 392 20.90 -21.98 44.10
CA GLU A 392 20.02 -22.09 45.28
C GLU A 392 20.74 -22.67 46.52
N ASP A 393 21.72 -23.52 46.30
CA ASP A 393 22.50 -24.26 47.29
C ASP A 393 23.98 -23.83 47.19
N TRP A 394 24.56 -23.31 48.27
CA TRP A 394 25.96 -22.83 48.32
C TRP A 394 26.88 -23.67 49.22
N ASP A 395 26.36 -24.61 50.01
CA ASP A 395 27.16 -25.54 50.82
C ASP A 395 27.05 -27.02 50.41
N LEU A 396 26.23 -27.28 49.37
CA LEU A 396 26.01 -28.54 48.67
C LEU A 396 25.33 -29.61 49.55
N ASP A 397 24.47 -29.20 50.49
CA ASP A 397 23.69 -30.11 51.35
C ASP A 397 22.41 -30.67 50.68
N GLY A 398 22.01 -30.07 49.55
CA GLY A 398 20.82 -30.45 48.77
C GLY A 398 19.54 -29.68 49.13
N ALA A 399 19.61 -28.67 50.00
CA ALA A 399 18.52 -27.74 50.30
C ALA A 399 18.81 -26.32 49.76
N VAL A 400 17.80 -25.46 49.82
CA VAL A 400 17.93 -24.04 49.46
C VAL A 400 18.52 -23.28 50.66
N ASP A 401 19.59 -22.52 50.43
CA ASP A 401 20.23 -21.62 51.40
C ASP A 401 19.21 -20.81 52.19
N MET A 402 19.30 -20.78 53.53
CA MET A 402 18.47 -19.88 54.36
C MET A 402 18.68 -18.38 54.04
N GLY A 403 19.76 -18.02 53.33
CA GLY A 403 20.04 -16.67 52.86
C GLY A 403 19.72 -16.42 51.39
N PHE A 404 19.14 -17.39 50.66
CA PHE A 404 18.89 -17.33 49.22
C PHE A 404 18.05 -16.11 48.79
N GLY A 405 18.13 -15.76 47.49
CA GLY A 405 17.35 -14.66 46.92
C GLY A 405 17.84 -13.28 47.39
N LEU A 406 16.88 -12.44 47.78
CA LEU A 406 17.14 -11.02 48.03
C LEU A 406 18.13 -10.76 49.18
N ASP A 407 18.21 -11.61 50.18
CA ASP A 407 19.13 -11.38 51.30
C ASP A 407 20.60 -11.70 50.94
N ARG A 408 20.85 -12.72 50.10
CA ARG A 408 22.17 -12.93 49.47
C ARG A 408 22.54 -11.77 48.55
N VAL A 409 21.58 -11.27 47.77
CA VAL A 409 21.74 -10.10 46.90
C VAL A 409 22.17 -8.88 47.72
N LYS A 410 21.43 -8.49 48.77
CA LYS A 410 21.80 -7.37 49.66
C LYS A 410 23.17 -7.57 50.31
N LYS A 411 23.50 -8.81 50.72
CA LYS A 411 24.77 -9.15 51.37
C LYS A 411 25.99 -8.89 50.48
N TYR A 412 25.87 -9.08 49.16
CA TYR A 412 27.00 -8.91 48.22
C TYR A 412 26.89 -7.66 47.33
N LEU A 413 25.72 -7.06 47.15
CA LEU A 413 25.45 -5.84 46.36
C LEU A 413 24.96 -4.68 47.26
N SER A 414 25.72 -4.42 48.32
CA SER A 414 25.46 -3.40 49.35
C SER A 414 26.23 -2.09 49.14
N GLY A 415 26.92 -1.91 48.00
CA GLY A 415 27.69 -0.70 47.70
C GLY A 415 26.96 0.27 46.77
N ASP A 416 27.55 1.44 46.53
CA ASP A 416 27.04 2.45 45.60
C ASP A 416 27.74 2.40 44.23
N GLU A 417 28.34 1.25 43.89
CA GLU A 417 29.06 1.05 42.64
C GLU A 417 28.07 0.97 41.45
N PRO A 418 28.29 1.69 40.33
CA PRO A 418 27.32 1.76 39.23
C PRO A 418 26.92 0.39 38.65
N TYR A 419 27.88 -0.54 38.54
CA TYR A 419 27.66 -1.87 37.97
C TYR A 419 26.77 -2.77 38.84
N GLU A 420 26.52 -2.44 40.12
CA GLU A 420 25.63 -3.27 40.96
C GLU A 420 24.18 -3.24 40.47
N ARG A 421 23.73 -2.15 39.82
CA ARG A 421 22.42 -2.16 39.14
C ARG A 421 22.39 -3.13 37.96
N GLU A 422 23.46 -3.20 37.18
CA GLU A 422 23.56 -4.14 36.05
C GLU A 422 23.47 -5.59 36.54
N VAL A 423 24.15 -5.92 37.64
CA VAL A 423 24.06 -7.25 38.28
C VAL A 423 22.65 -7.52 38.81
N LEU A 424 21.97 -6.54 39.43
CA LEU A 424 20.59 -6.71 39.91
C LEU A 424 19.62 -7.01 38.76
N VAL A 425 19.75 -6.33 37.62
CA VAL A 425 18.93 -6.59 36.43
C VAL A 425 19.21 -8.00 35.88
N GLN A 426 20.48 -8.37 35.71
CA GLN A 426 20.85 -9.73 35.25
C GLN A 426 20.39 -10.84 36.21
N PHE A 427 20.37 -10.59 37.52
CA PHE A 427 19.84 -11.52 38.51
C PHE A 427 18.31 -11.66 38.40
N VAL A 428 17.61 -10.54 38.21
CA VAL A 428 16.16 -10.53 37.94
C VAL A 428 15.84 -11.26 36.63
N ASP A 429 16.65 -11.08 35.60
CA ASP A 429 16.51 -11.77 34.31
C ASP A 429 16.64 -13.29 34.49
N TYR A 430 17.72 -13.75 35.10
CA TYR A 430 17.98 -15.17 35.36
C TYR A 430 16.91 -15.81 36.26
N MET A 431 16.46 -15.12 37.31
CA MET A 431 15.37 -15.59 38.17
C MET A 431 14.05 -15.71 37.42
N PHE A 432 13.76 -14.76 36.52
CA PHE A 432 12.54 -14.80 35.70
C PHE A 432 12.56 -15.96 34.70
N GLU A 433 13.69 -16.20 34.02
CA GLU A 433 13.86 -17.33 33.09
C GLU A 433 13.74 -18.69 33.82
N ASN A 434 14.27 -18.80 35.04
CA ASN A 434 14.16 -19.99 35.88
C ASN A 434 12.84 -20.07 36.70
N ASN A 435 11.82 -19.30 36.30
CA ASN A 435 10.47 -19.28 36.89
C ASN A 435 10.42 -18.93 38.40
N ARG A 436 11.45 -18.29 38.96
CA ARG A 436 11.51 -17.81 40.35
C ARG A 436 10.89 -16.42 40.49
N TYR A 437 9.63 -16.30 40.07
CA TYR A 437 8.94 -15.02 39.91
C TYR A 437 8.85 -14.19 41.20
N ALA A 438 8.57 -14.80 42.36
CA ALA A 438 8.62 -14.11 43.66
C ALA A 438 9.98 -13.46 43.95
N VAL A 439 11.10 -14.18 43.76
CA VAL A 439 12.47 -13.69 44.02
C VAL A 439 12.85 -12.58 43.05
N ALA A 440 12.43 -12.69 41.78
CA ALA A 440 12.56 -11.61 40.81
C ALA A 440 11.79 -10.36 41.24
N ALA A 441 10.52 -10.50 41.64
CA ALA A 441 9.69 -9.38 42.09
C ALA A 441 10.24 -8.68 43.35
N GLU A 442 10.75 -9.43 44.33
CA GLU A 442 11.41 -8.88 45.52
C GLU A 442 12.70 -8.13 45.16
N THR A 443 13.49 -8.67 44.22
CA THR A 443 14.75 -8.04 43.80
C THR A 443 14.54 -6.81 42.93
N ILE A 444 13.48 -6.77 42.11
CA ILE A 444 13.07 -5.55 41.41
C ILE A 444 12.67 -4.46 42.40
N ASN A 445 11.85 -4.77 43.41
CA ASN A 445 11.47 -3.79 44.43
C ASN A 445 12.70 -3.22 45.17
N TYR A 446 13.72 -4.04 45.42
CA TYR A 446 15.00 -3.57 45.96
C TYR A 446 15.79 -2.70 44.96
N ALA A 447 15.85 -3.08 43.69
CA ALA A 447 16.54 -2.29 42.66
C ALA A 447 15.87 -0.92 42.42
N LEU A 448 14.54 -0.88 42.35
CA LEU A 448 13.75 0.36 42.21
C LEU A 448 13.92 1.28 43.43
N SER A 449 13.94 0.73 44.65
CA SER A 449 14.13 1.54 45.87
C SER A 449 15.58 1.96 46.11
N LYS A 450 16.59 1.20 45.65
CA LYS A 450 18.01 1.57 45.73
C LYS A 450 18.42 2.59 44.66
N TYR A 451 17.81 2.53 43.46
CA TYR A 451 18.14 3.41 42.33
C TYR A 451 16.92 4.17 41.79
N PRO A 452 16.18 4.95 42.62
CA PRO A 452 14.83 5.44 42.29
C PRO A 452 14.77 6.31 41.04
N ARG A 453 15.81 7.11 40.76
CA ARG A 453 15.88 8.06 39.62
C ARG A 453 16.63 7.52 38.39
N HIS A 454 16.85 6.21 38.28
CA HIS A 454 17.51 5.64 37.10
C HIS A 454 16.57 5.59 35.88
N ARG A 455 17.07 5.97 34.69
CA ARG A 455 16.25 6.11 33.48
C ARG A 455 15.52 4.83 33.07
N ASP A 456 16.20 3.67 32.99
CA ASP A 456 15.56 2.40 32.61
C ASP A 456 14.85 1.68 33.79
N ASN A 457 14.21 2.44 34.68
CA ASN A 457 13.34 1.92 35.76
C ASN A 457 11.93 1.51 35.32
N PRO A 458 11.23 2.21 34.40
CA PRO A 458 9.91 1.80 33.92
C PRO A 458 9.93 0.38 33.34
N GLN A 459 10.91 0.05 32.50
CA GLN A 459 11.15 -1.30 31.94
C GLN A 459 11.24 -2.36 33.05
N LEU A 460 11.95 -2.04 34.14
CA LEU A 460 12.11 -2.95 35.27
C LEU A 460 10.81 -3.10 36.07
N HIS A 461 10.02 -2.02 36.18
CA HIS A 461 8.69 -2.04 36.81
C HIS A 461 7.67 -2.85 36.00
N GLU A 462 7.72 -2.78 34.66
CA GLU A 462 6.93 -3.66 33.80
C GLU A 462 7.24 -5.14 34.09
N LYS A 463 8.53 -5.47 34.25
CA LYS A 463 8.96 -6.82 34.62
C LYS A 463 8.52 -7.23 36.03
N LEU A 464 8.35 -6.30 36.96
CA LEU A 464 7.74 -6.56 38.28
C LEU A 464 6.26 -6.93 38.14
N ILE A 465 5.50 -6.14 37.37
CA ILE A 465 4.08 -6.40 37.09
C ILE A 465 3.92 -7.77 36.43
N LEU A 466 4.75 -8.08 35.44
CA LEU A 466 4.74 -9.38 34.76
C LEU A 466 5.14 -10.53 35.71
N ALA A 467 6.14 -10.35 36.57
CA ALA A 467 6.53 -11.34 37.56
C ALA A 467 5.39 -11.62 38.55
N LEU A 468 4.74 -10.58 39.10
CA LEU A 468 3.58 -10.72 39.99
C LEU A 468 2.39 -11.44 39.31
N ILE A 469 2.17 -11.23 38.01
CA ILE A 469 1.15 -11.97 37.23
C ILE A 469 1.52 -13.46 37.11
N ARG A 470 2.79 -13.78 36.83
CA ARG A 470 3.29 -15.16 36.69
C ARG A 470 3.36 -15.92 38.01
N ASP A 471 3.65 -15.22 39.10
CA ASP A 471 3.61 -15.71 40.50
C ASP A 471 2.17 -15.92 41.02
N GLY A 472 1.14 -15.54 40.23
CA GLY A 472 -0.27 -15.64 40.61
C GLY A 472 -0.77 -14.53 41.54
N ARG A 473 0.11 -13.60 41.97
CA ARG A 473 -0.17 -12.45 42.85
C ARG A 473 -0.88 -11.31 42.12
N ARG A 474 -2.00 -11.62 41.44
CA ARG A 474 -2.72 -10.68 40.55
C ARG A 474 -3.15 -9.40 41.25
N ASP A 475 -3.70 -9.47 42.46
CA ASP A 475 -4.13 -8.27 43.21
C ASP A 475 -2.97 -7.31 43.50
N ALA A 476 -1.76 -7.83 43.73
CA ALA A 476 -0.55 -7.01 43.84
C ALA A 476 -0.17 -6.41 42.49
N SER A 477 -0.21 -7.19 41.39
CA SER A 477 0.07 -6.65 40.05
C SER A 477 -0.89 -5.51 39.64
N PHE A 478 -2.17 -5.57 40.06
CA PHE A 478 -3.12 -4.47 39.86
C PHE A 478 -2.93 -3.31 40.84
N ALA A 479 -2.26 -3.50 41.97
CA ALA A 479 -1.83 -2.40 42.83
C ALA A 479 -0.69 -1.62 42.16
N GLU A 480 0.37 -2.31 41.71
CA GLU A 480 1.50 -1.64 41.03
C GLU A 480 1.05 -0.93 39.75
N ARG A 481 0.20 -1.56 38.93
CA ARG A 481 -0.37 -0.94 37.71
C ARG A 481 -1.07 0.40 37.96
N ARG A 482 -1.77 0.56 39.10
CA ARG A 482 -2.39 1.84 39.49
C ARG A 482 -1.37 2.85 40.02
N ASN A 483 -0.31 2.37 40.66
CA ASN A 483 0.73 3.22 41.24
C ASN A 483 1.76 3.72 40.22
N LEU A 484 1.87 3.12 39.02
CA LEU A 484 2.81 3.52 37.95
C LEU A 484 2.80 5.03 37.67
N LEU A 485 1.63 5.68 37.68
CA LEU A 485 1.52 7.14 37.48
C LEU A 485 2.23 7.93 38.60
N ALA A 486 2.12 7.48 39.86
CA ALA A 486 2.83 8.11 40.98
C ALA A 486 4.34 7.84 40.98
N TYR A 487 4.78 6.77 40.30
CA TYR A 487 6.20 6.49 40.10
C TYR A 487 6.81 7.24 38.91
N TYR A 488 6.07 7.40 37.80
CA TYR A 488 6.65 7.82 36.52
C TYR A 488 5.88 8.89 35.72
N GLY A 489 4.71 9.36 36.18
CA GLY A 489 3.98 10.44 35.51
C GLY A 489 4.58 11.83 35.75
N PRO A 490 4.04 12.89 35.11
CA PRO A 490 4.61 14.24 35.15
C PRO A 490 4.83 14.85 36.55
N GLU A 491 4.02 14.47 37.54
CA GLU A 491 4.17 14.94 38.94
C GLU A 491 5.21 14.13 39.74
N SER A 492 5.94 13.19 39.12
CA SER A 492 6.85 12.29 39.84
C SER A 492 8.30 12.78 39.94
N ASP A 493 8.90 12.45 41.09
CA ASP A 493 10.31 12.59 41.45
C ASP A 493 11.31 11.97 40.43
N TRP A 494 10.83 11.07 39.58
CA TRP A 494 11.58 10.44 38.50
C TRP A 494 11.43 11.20 37.18
N TYR A 495 10.24 11.69 36.85
CA TYR A 495 9.94 12.42 35.61
C TYR A 495 10.71 13.74 35.57
N GLU A 496 10.54 14.58 36.61
CA GLU A 496 11.25 15.86 36.79
C GLU A 496 12.79 15.68 36.73
N PHE A 497 13.28 14.51 37.14
CA PHE A 497 14.70 14.18 37.03
C PHE A 497 15.13 13.80 35.61
N GLN A 498 14.37 12.97 34.89
CA GLN A 498 14.73 12.60 33.51
C GLN A 498 14.61 13.78 32.55
N GLU A 499 13.55 14.58 32.68
CA GLU A 499 13.28 15.77 31.87
C GLU A 499 14.42 16.79 31.99
N ARG A 500 14.80 17.18 33.22
CA ARG A 500 15.95 18.08 33.48
C ARG A 500 17.29 17.54 32.97
N VAL A 501 17.43 16.22 32.81
CA VAL A 501 18.65 15.57 32.30
C VAL A 501 18.60 15.36 30.77
N GLY A 502 17.44 15.59 30.12
CA GLY A 502 17.27 15.43 28.67
C GLY A 502 17.06 13.99 28.21
N HIS A 503 16.63 13.08 29.09
CA HIS A 503 16.31 11.69 28.74
C HIS A 503 14.88 11.54 28.17
N GLU A 504 14.60 12.21 27.04
CA GLU A 504 13.30 12.15 26.37
C GLU A 504 12.88 10.72 26.00
N ASP A 505 13.84 9.85 25.68
CA ASP A 505 13.62 8.43 25.36
C ASP A 505 13.02 7.66 26.55
N ALA A 506 13.57 7.88 27.74
CA ALA A 506 13.10 7.28 28.97
C ALA A 506 11.71 7.81 29.35
N VAL A 507 11.50 9.13 29.31
CA VAL A 507 10.21 9.78 29.60
C VAL A 507 9.12 9.23 28.67
N ARG A 508 9.37 9.23 27.35
CA ARG A 508 8.44 8.74 26.33
C ARG A 508 8.13 7.25 26.52
N HIS A 509 9.08 6.42 26.95
CA HIS A 509 8.81 5.03 27.29
C HIS A 509 7.96 4.90 28.57
N ALA A 510 8.21 5.72 29.58
CA ALA A 510 7.43 5.73 30.82
C ALA A 510 5.96 6.12 30.60
N ASP A 511 5.69 7.19 29.84
CA ASP A 511 4.33 7.64 29.55
C ASP A 511 3.52 6.55 28.82
N ASN A 512 4.14 5.87 27.85
CA ASN A 512 3.53 4.72 27.18
C ASN A 512 3.29 3.55 28.14
N LEU A 513 4.24 3.23 29.03
CA LEU A 513 4.09 2.17 30.02
C LEU A 513 2.91 2.42 30.97
N VAL A 514 2.79 3.65 31.51
CA VAL A 514 1.69 4.05 32.40
C VAL A 514 0.35 3.90 31.67
N LYS A 515 0.26 4.41 30.43
CA LYS A 515 -0.93 4.32 29.58
C LYS A 515 -1.36 2.87 29.34
N ASP A 516 -0.46 2.05 28.83
CA ASP A 516 -0.75 0.67 28.44
C ASP A 516 -1.11 -0.21 29.65
N ASN A 517 -0.53 0.05 30.83
CA ASN A 517 -0.84 -0.72 32.03
C ASN A 517 -2.18 -0.34 32.68
N LEU A 518 -2.59 0.93 32.60
CA LEU A 518 -3.91 1.38 33.01
C LEU A 518 -5.00 0.73 32.14
N ILE A 519 -4.87 0.79 30.81
CA ILE A 519 -5.93 0.25 29.93
C ILE A 519 -6.03 -1.28 29.99
N GLN A 520 -4.90 -2.00 30.09
CA GLN A 520 -4.87 -3.45 30.35
C GLN A 520 -5.57 -3.84 31.68
N SER A 521 -5.60 -2.94 32.66
CA SER A 521 -6.33 -3.19 33.92
C SER A 521 -7.84 -3.09 33.70
N ALA A 522 -8.29 -2.10 32.94
CA ALA A 522 -9.70 -1.91 32.62
C ALA A 522 -10.26 -3.02 31.71
N THR A 523 -9.50 -3.45 30.69
CA THR A 523 -9.89 -4.57 29.82
C THR A 523 -9.99 -5.89 30.59
N TRP A 524 -9.05 -6.20 31.48
CA TRP A 524 -9.12 -7.45 32.26
C TRP A 524 -10.36 -7.54 33.15
N PHE A 525 -10.71 -6.45 33.86
CA PHE A 525 -11.95 -6.42 34.64
C PHE A 525 -13.19 -6.52 33.73
N HIS A 526 -13.15 -5.94 32.53
CA HIS A 526 -14.24 -6.03 31.55
C HIS A 526 -14.44 -7.46 31.05
N GLU A 527 -13.38 -8.14 30.60
CA GLU A 527 -13.42 -9.52 30.09
C GLU A 527 -13.95 -10.52 31.14
N GLU A 528 -13.44 -10.45 32.39
CA GLU A 528 -13.91 -11.34 33.46
C GLU A 528 -15.37 -11.03 33.84
N ALA A 529 -15.82 -9.76 33.77
CA ALA A 529 -17.22 -9.39 33.96
C ALA A 529 -18.13 -9.90 32.83
N GLN A 530 -17.69 -9.84 31.57
CA GLN A 530 -18.38 -10.43 30.42
C GLN A 530 -18.53 -11.94 30.56
N LYS A 531 -17.44 -12.63 30.90
CA LYS A 531 -17.43 -14.07 31.14
C LYS A 531 -18.37 -14.49 32.27
N LEU A 532 -18.29 -13.82 33.43
CA LEU A 532 -19.18 -14.07 34.57
C LEU A 532 -20.66 -13.81 34.20
N LYS A 533 -20.97 -12.71 33.50
CA LYS A 533 -22.33 -12.42 33.01
C LYS A 533 -22.86 -13.56 32.13
N ASN A 534 -22.07 -13.99 31.15
CA ASN A 534 -22.49 -14.99 30.17
C ASN A 534 -22.68 -16.37 30.82
N GLU A 535 -21.77 -16.78 31.71
CA GLU A 535 -21.87 -18.02 32.49
C GLU A 535 -23.06 -18.00 33.46
N ALA A 536 -23.33 -16.85 34.09
CA ALA A 536 -24.46 -16.65 34.99
C ALA A 536 -25.82 -16.68 34.29
N VAL A 537 -25.95 -16.07 33.10
CA VAL A 537 -27.18 -16.12 32.29
C VAL A 537 -27.51 -17.57 31.90
N VAL A 538 -26.51 -18.34 31.46
CA VAL A 538 -26.69 -19.77 31.08
C VAL A 538 -27.09 -20.63 32.29
N ARG A 539 -26.59 -20.33 33.49
CA ARG A 539 -26.92 -21.06 34.73
C ARG A 539 -28.11 -20.51 35.53
N GLN A 540 -28.66 -19.36 35.12
CA GLN A 540 -29.66 -18.59 35.88
C GLN A 540 -29.18 -18.20 37.30
N ASP A 541 -27.87 -17.97 37.46
CA ASP A 541 -27.22 -17.70 38.75
C ASP A 541 -27.26 -16.21 39.10
N THR A 542 -28.11 -15.84 40.06
CA THR A 542 -28.28 -14.45 40.50
C THR A 542 -27.13 -13.92 41.35
N GLN A 543 -26.33 -14.78 41.99
CA GLN A 543 -25.15 -14.37 42.74
C GLN A 543 -23.98 -14.10 41.80
N MET A 544 -23.80 -14.93 40.77
CA MET A 544 -22.80 -14.72 39.73
C MET A 544 -23.13 -13.49 38.86
N LEU A 545 -24.41 -13.19 38.61
CA LEU A 545 -24.83 -11.91 38.02
C LEU A 545 -24.47 -10.71 38.91
N ALA A 546 -24.63 -10.81 40.23
CA ALA A 546 -24.23 -9.75 41.16
C ALA A 546 -22.71 -9.52 41.16
N LEU A 547 -21.92 -10.60 41.14
CA LEU A 547 -20.46 -10.52 41.03
C LEU A 547 -20.02 -9.92 39.67
N ALA A 548 -20.71 -10.26 38.58
CA ALA A 548 -20.46 -9.65 37.27
C ALA A 548 -20.66 -8.12 37.31
N ARG A 549 -21.75 -7.63 37.92
CA ARG A 549 -22.01 -6.19 38.10
C ARG A 549 -20.89 -5.49 38.89
N GLU A 550 -20.38 -6.12 39.95
CA GLU A 550 -19.24 -5.59 40.73
C GLU A 550 -17.97 -5.49 39.87
N LYS A 551 -17.70 -6.50 39.03
CA LYS A 551 -16.55 -6.51 38.11
C LYS A 551 -16.70 -5.46 37.01
N TYR A 552 -17.90 -5.29 36.45
CA TYR A 552 -18.20 -4.18 35.53
C TYR A 552 -18.03 -2.82 36.20
N ALA A 553 -18.46 -2.62 37.45
CA ALA A 553 -18.24 -1.36 38.16
C ALA A 553 -16.75 -1.05 38.37
N LYS A 554 -15.93 -2.08 38.65
CA LYS A 554 -14.47 -1.96 38.75
C LYS A 554 -13.80 -1.66 37.40
N ALA A 555 -14.28 -2.28 36.32
CA ALA A 555 -13.85 -1.96 34.96
C ALA A 555 -14.21 -0.52 34.58
N ALA A 556 -15.43 -0.07 34.91
CA ALA A 556 -15.91 1.28 34.62
C ALA A 556 -15.01 2.33 35.27
N SER A 557 -14.76 2.22 36.58
CA SER A 557 -13.85 3.11 37.29
C SER A 557 -12.43 3.10 36.71
N ALA A 558 -11.94 1.96 36.20
CA ALA A 558 -10.62 1.89 35.57
C ALA A 558 -10.56 2.55 34.18
N TYR A 559 -11.63 2.51 33.39
CA TYR A 559 -11.71 3.30 32.14
C TYR A 559 -11.88 4.79 32.42
N GLU A 560 -12.66 5.18 33.42
CA GLU A 560 -12.81 6.59 33.86
C GLU A 560 -11.45 7.20 34.22
N ASP A 561 -10.67 6.48 35.03
CA ASP A 561 -9.29 6.81 35.43
C ASP A 561 -8.32 6.90 34.23
N PHE A 562 -8.56 6.15 33.15
CA PHE A 562 -7.75 6.20 31.94
C PHE A 562 -8.13 7.41 31.07
N LEU A 563 -9.43 7.56 30.78
CA LEU A 563 -9.97 8.57 29.88
C LEU A 563 -9.77 10.00 30.41
N ALA A 564 -9.81 10.19 31.73
CA ALA A 564 -9.50 11.47 32.36
C ALA A 564 -8.02 11.88 32.22
N ARG A 565 -7.11 10.94 31.95
CA ARG A 565 -5.65 11.17 31.86
C ARG A 565 -5.13 11.16 30.43
N TYR A 566 -5.75 10.38 29.54
CA TYR A 566 -5.39 10.29 28.12
C TYR A 566 -6.58 10.67 27.21
N PRO A 567 -7.13 11.90 27.32
CA PRO A 567 -8.30 12.34 26.55
C PRO A 567 -8.03 12.47 25.04
N ASN A 568 -6.76 12.37 24.61
CA ASN A 568 -6.32 12.41 23.22
C ASN A 568 -5.73 11.07 22.74
N ASP A 569 -6.05 9.95 23.39
CA ASP A 569 -5.54 8.64 22.94
C ASP A 569 -6.08 8.26 21.54
N LYS A 570 -5.25 7.62 20.72
CA LYS A 570 -5.64 7.23 19.34
C LYS A 570 -6.83 6.27 19.30
N ASP A 571 -7.02 5.47 20.36
CA ASP A 571 -8.08 4.47 20.48
C ASP A 571 -9.19 4.95 21.46
N LEU A 572 -9.22 6.23 21.84
CA LEU A 572 -10.16 6.84 22.81
C LEU A 572 -11.61 6.36 22.65
N TYR A 573 -12.13 6.36 21.43
CA TYR A 573 -13.51 5.97 21.12
C TYR A 573 -13.83 4.51 21.52
N GLN A 574 -12.86 3.60 21.40
CA GLN A 574 -12.96 2.21 21.86
C GLN A 574 -13.02 2.14 23.39
N TRP A 575 -12.21 2.95 24.07
CA TRP A 575 -12.15 2.99 25.53
C TRP A 575 -13.39 3.65 26.16
N ASN A 576 -13.93 4.72 25.57
CA ASN A 576 -15.24 5.27 25.95
C ASN A 576 -16.38 4.27 25.71
N PHE A 577 -16.30 3.44 24.66
CA PHE A 577 -17.32 2.40 24.42
C PHE A 577 -17.30 1.32 25.51
N TYR A 578 -16.12 0.77 25.83
CA TYR A 578 -16.00 -0.21 26.90
C TYR A 578 -16.31 0.37 28.29
N TYR A 579 -16.01 1.65 28.54
CA TYR A 579 -16.47 2.36 29.74
C TYR A 579 -17.99 2.37 29.83
N ALA A 580 -18.67 2.73 28.75
CA ALA A 580 -20.13 2.81 28.70
C ALA A 580 -20.81 1.42 28.80
N GLU A 581 -20.23 0.36 28.22
CA GLU A 581 -20.66 -1.03 28.47
C GLU A 581 -20.54 -1.41 29.95
N CYS A 582 -19.43 -1.03 30.60
CA CYS A 582 -19.20 -1.32 32.00
C CYS A 582 -20.15 -0.55 32.93
N LEU A 583 -20.48 0.70 32.62
CA LEU A 583 -21.54 1.45 33.32
C LEU A 583 -22.92 0.80 33.09
N TYR A 584 -23.24 0.40 31.86
CA TYR A 584 -24.53 -0.21 31.51
C TYR A 584 -24.77 -1.54 32.24
N TYR A 585 -23.80 -2.45 32.20
CA TYR A 585 -23.90 -3.77 32.85
C TYR A 585 -23.65 -3.73 34.37
N SER A 586 -23.24 -2.59 34.95
CA SER A 586 -23.33 -2.31 36.39
C SER A 586 -24.62 -1.58 36.79
N GLU A 587 -25.61 -1.51 35.88
CA GLU A 587 -26.94 -0.85 36.05
C GLU A 587 -26.89 0.68 36.24
N GLN A 588 -25.74 1.30 35.96
CA GLN A 588 -25.53 2.75 36.02
C GLN A 588 -26.00 3.42 34.72
N TYR A 589 -27.28 3.22 34.37
CA TYR A 589 -27.82 3.57 33.05
C TYR A 589 -27.70 5.05 32.66
N VAL A 590 -27.80 5.99 33.61
CA VAL A 590 -27.68 7.42 33.28
C VAL A 590 -26.21 7.80 32.96
N PRO A 591 -25.20 7.47 33.79
CA PRO A 591 -23.80 7.55 33.38
C PRO A 591 -23.50 6.83 32.06
N ALA A 592 -24.02 5.62 31.86
CA ALA A 592 -23.81 4.86 30.62
C ALA A 592 -24.32 5.62 29.38
N TYR A 593 -25.52 6.20 29.45
CA TYR A 593 -26.07 7.04 28.38
C TYR A 593 -25.15 8.23 28.04
N GLU A 594 -24.65 8.95 29.05
CA GLU A 594 -23.81 10.13 28.81
C GLU A 594 -22.46 9.73 28.17
N GLN A 595 -21.91 8.54 28.48
CA GLN A 595 -20.67 8.02 27.87
C GLN A 595 -20.86 7.40 26.48
N TYR A 596 -21.93 6.63 26.27
CA TYR A 596 -22.30 6.16 24.92
C TYR A 596 -22.59 7.35 23.98
N ARG A 597 -23.13 8.46 24.49
CA ARG A 597 -23.23 9.70 23.70
C ARG A 597 -21.85 10.16 23.23
N VAL A 598 -20.82 10.17 24.08
CA VAL A 598 -19.47 10.60 23.65
C VAL A 598 -18.99 9.75 22.46
N VAL A 599 -19.04 8.42 22.56
CA VAL A 599 -18.62 7.52 21.45
C VAL A 599 -19.37 7.78 20.15
N ARG A 600 -20.68 8.03 20.24
CA ARG A 600 -21.55 8.31 19.09
C ARG A 600 -21.16 9.61 18.38
N GLU A 601 -20.81 10.64 19.14
CA GLU A 601 -20.55 12.00 18.65
C GLU A 601 -19.07 12.23 18.26
N LEU A 602 -18.20 11.20 18.37
CA LEU A 602 -16.82 11.25 17.90
C LEU A 602 -16.73 10.98 16.39
N ASP A 603 -16.39 12.02 15.63
CA ASP A 603 -16.14 11.98 14.19
C ASP A 603 -14.77 11.35 13.89
N ILE A 604 -14.78 10.08 13.50
CA ILE A 604 -13.59 9.25 13.23
C ILE A 604 -13.91 8.34 12.03
N SER A 605 -13.01 8.29 11.05
CA SER A 605 -13.23 7.66 9.74
C SER A 605 -13.41 6.12 9.72
N ASP A 606 -13.36 5.45 10.87
CA ASP A 606 -13.67 4.02 11.05
C ASP A 606 -14.19 3.75 12.48
N ASN A 607 -15.21 4.50 12.92
CA ASN A 607 -15.80 4.35 14.25
C ASN A 607 -16.71 3.09 14.34
N LYS A 608 -16.09 1.91 14.37
CA LYS A 608 -16.72 0.57 14.47
C LYS A 608 -17.64 0.33 15.70
N TYR A 609 -17.78 1.32 16.58
CA TYR A 609 -18.63 1.32 17.77
C TYR A 609 -19.77 2.37 17.72
N GLN A 610 -19.80 3.28 16.73
CA GLN A 610 -20.70 4.44 16.71
C GLN A 610 -22.18 4.05 16.79
N GLU A 611 -22.60 3.09 15.96
CA GLU A 611 -23.95 2.51 15.95
C GLU A 611 -24.27 1.87 17.32
N LYS A 612 -23.41 0.94 17.77
CA LYS A 612 -23.59 0.18 19.01
C LYS A 612 -23.71 1.09 20.22
N ALA A 613 -22.97 2.20 20.22
CA ALA A 613 -23.07 3.25 21.22
C ALA A 613 -24.41 3.99 21.13
N ALA A 614 -24.81 4.42 19.94
CA ALA A 614 -26.10 5.10 19.73
C ALA A 614 -27.29 4.21 20.16
N PHE A 615 -27.28 2.93 19.80
CA PHE A 615 -28.27 1.95 20.22
C PHE A 615 -28.29 1.77 21.75
N ASN A 616 -27.13 1.53 22.37
CA ASN A 616 -27.06 1.32 23.82
C ASN A 616 -27.36 2.60 24.63
N ALA A 617 -27.15 3.80 24.08
CA ALA A 617 -27.62 5.06 24.67
C ALA A 617 -29.16 5.09 24.75
N ILE A 618 -29.85 4.70 23.68
CA ILE A 618 -31.32 4.58 23.65
C ILE A 618 -31.78 3.53 24.68
N LYS A 619 -31.16 2.34 24.69
CA LYS A 619 -31.52 1.27 25.66
C LYS A 619 -31.27 1.66 27.11
N SER A 620 -30.21 2.40 27.40
CA SER A 620 -29.93 2.92 28.75
C SER A 620 -31.09 3.77 29.29
N ILE A 621 -31.63 4.68 28.47
CA ILE A 621 -32.78 5.50 28.86
C ILE A 621 -34.07 4.68 28.89
N GLU A 622 -34.26 3.73 27.96
CA GLU A 622 -35.41 2.81 27.92
C GLU A 622 -35.56 2.00 29.22
N PHE A 623 -34.45 1.43 29.73
CA PHE A 623 -34.44 0.71 31.01
C PHE A 623 -34.72 1.63 32.19
N LYS A 624 -34.17 2.86 32.20
CA LYS A 624 -34.48 3.84 33.26
C LYS A 624 -35.94 4.29 33.24
N MET A 625 -36.56 4.41 32.07
CA MET A 625 -37.99 4.72 31.96
C MET A 625 -38.88 3.54 32.39
N ARG A 626 -38.49 2.29 32.10
CA ARG A 626 -39.17 1.09 32.65
C ARG A 626 -39.15 1.07 34.18
N GLU A 627 -38.02 1.40 34.81
CA GLU A 627 -37.88 1.51 36.27
C GLU A 627 -38.88 2.53 36.86
N LEU A 628 -38.99 3.71 36.24
CA LEU A 628 -39.91 4.78 36.68
C LEU A 628 -41.38 4.41 36.45
N ALA A 629 -41.71 3.79 35.31
CA ALA A 629 -43.08 3.36 35.00
C ALA A 629 -43.56 2.24 35.93
N GLN A 630 -42.69 1.29 36.30
CA GLN A 630 -42.99 0.24 37.28
C GLN A 630 -43.28 0.80 38.69
N ARG A 631 -42.73 1.97 39.02
CA ARG A 631 -43.04 2.70 40.27
C ARG A 631 -44.26 3.62 40.14
N GLY A 632 -44.84 3.77 38.95
CA GLY A 632 -45.95 4.69 38.68
C GLY A 632 -45.55 6.16 38.58
N GLU A 633 -44.25 6.47 38.49
CA GLU A 633 -43.74 7.85 38.40
C GLU A 633 -43.97 8.49 37.02
N ILE A 634 -44.17 7.66 35.98
CA ILE A 634 -44.59 8.07 34.63
C ILE A 634 -45.73 7.16 34.13
N PRO A 635 -46.65 7.64 33.28
CA PRO A 635 -47.76 6.82 32.78
C PRO A 635 -47.25 5.70 31.86
N ALA A 636 -47.93 4.55 31.86
CA ALA A 636 -47.51 3.38 31.08
C ALA A 636 -47.30 3.68 29.58
N LYS A 637 -48.14 4.54 28.97
CA LYS A 637 -47.97 4.96 27.56
C LYS A 637 -46.72 5.79 27.25
N ALA A 638 -45.97 6.24 28.27
CA ALA A 638 -44.66 6.87 28.08
C ALA A 638 -43.52 5.85 27.94
N VAL A 639 -43.78 4.55 28.20
CA VAL A 639 -42.87 3.45 27.85
C VAL A 639 -43.47 2.74 26.64
N PRO A 640 -42.92 2.92 25.42
CA PRO A 640 -43.44 2.21 24.25
C PRO A 640 -43.21 0.70 24.40
N GLY A 641 -44.17 -0.07 23.86
CA GLY A 641 -43.96 -1.47 23.52
C GLY A 641 -43.02 -1.60 22.30
N GLY A 642 -42.62 -2.83 22.01
CA GLY A 642 -41.46 -3.10 21.16
C GLY A 642 -41.77 -3.13 19.66
N GLY A 643 -41.61 -1.99 18.98
CA GLY A 643 -41.35 -1.94 17.54
C GLY A 643 -42.56 -2.02 16.60
N VAL A 644 -42.32 -2.49 15.37
CA VAL A 644 -43.23 -2.38 14.21
C VAL A 644 -44.56 -3.11 14.43
N GLU A 645 -44.58 -4.17 15.25
CA GLU A 645 -45.79 -4.96 15.48
C GLU A 645 -46.87 -4.20 16.26
N ASP A 646 -46.48 -3.33 17.21
CA ASP A 646 -47.41 -2.43 17.91
C ASP A 646 -47.93 -1.31 16.98
N ALA A 647 -47.13 -0.91 15.99
CA ALA A 647 -47.55 0.04 14.95
C ALA A 647 -48.56 -0.58 13.98
N ARG A 648 -48.28 -1.81 13.50
CA ARG A 648 -49.20 -2.60 12.66
C ARG A 648 -50.52 -2.88 13.38
N GLN A 649 -50.50 -3.26 14.65
CA GLN A 649 -51.71 -3.52 15.43
C GLN A 649 -52.58 -2.26 15.61
N ALA A 650 -51.96 -1.09 15.79
CA ALA A 650 -52.71 0.17 15.84
C ALA A 650 -53.39 0.51 14.49
N ALA A 651 -52.68 0.34 13.38
CA ALA A 651 -53.22 0.61 12.04
C ALA A 651 -54.34 -0.38 11.64
N GLN A 652 -54.18 -1.68 11.88
CA GLN A 652 -55.18 -2.70 11.55
C GLN A 652 -56.49 -2.52 12.33
N GLN A 653 -56.43 -2.01 13.56
CA GLN A 653 -57.64 -1.66 14.31
C GLN A 653 -58.41 -0.50 13.66
N GLN A 654 -57.74 0.40 12.93
CA GLN A 654 -58.36 1.54 12.25
C GLN A 654 -58.94 1.19 10.87
N GLU A 655 -58.32 0.30 10.08
CA GLU A 655 -58.90 -0.22 8.83
C GLU A 655 -60.28 -0.86 9.05
N SER A 656 -60.43 -1.59 10.16
CA SER A 656 -61.72 -2.21 10.53
C SER A 656 -62.84 -1.18 10.77
N ALA A 657 -62.49 0.05 11.14
CA ALA A 657 -63.44 1.15 11.36
C ALA A 657 -63.77 1.91 10.07
N SER A 658 -62.87 1.98 9.08
CA SER A 658 -63.10 2.75 7.84
C SER A 658 -63.98 2.03 6.82
N ALA A 659 -63.86 0.70 6.69
CA ALA A 659 -64.65 -0.09 5.73
C ALA A 659 -66.17 0.01 5.99
N SER A 660 -66.58 0.28 7.23
CA SER A 660 -68.00 0.48 7.59
C SER A 660 -68.56 1.86 7.22
N ALA A 661 -67.72 2.82 6.83
CA ALA A 661 -68.14 4.18 6.44
C ALA A 661 -68.45 4.33 4.94
N GLN A 662 -67.87 3.49 4.06
CA GLN A 662 -68.05 3.61 2.60
C GLN A 662 -69.50 3.40 2.10
N GLN A 663 -70.43 2.92 2.95
CA GLN A 663 -71.87 2.82 2.64
C GLN A 663 -72.73 3.90 3.30
N ALA A 664 -72.16 4.89 4.00
CA ALA A 664 -72.90 5.90 4.76
C ALA A 664 -72.33 7.32 4.55
N GLY A 665 -72.61 7.93 3.39
CA GLY A 665 -71.98 9.20 2.99
C GLY A 665 -72.81 10.20 2.17
N GLU A 666 -74.11 9.98 1.94
CA GLU A 666 -74.96 11.00 1.29
C GLU A 666 -75.35 12.14 2.27
N GLY A 667 -74.41 13.04 2.61
CA GLY A 667 -74.73 14.39 3.11
C GLY A 667 -73.79 15.06 4.13
N ASN A 668 -73.71 16.39 4.00
CA ASN A 668 -73.12 17.42 4.89
C ASN A 668 -71.58 17.62 4.91
N ASP A 669 -71.17 18.89 4.79
CA ASP A 669 -69.80 19.33 4.46
C ASP A 669 -69.15 20.28 5.53
N GLN A 670 -68.81 19.82 6.75
CA GLN A 670 -68.11 20.65 7.77
C GLN A 670 -67.07 19.90 8.65
N LYS A 671 -66.11 20.67 9.21
CA LYS A 671 -64.85 20.23 9.86
C LYS A 671 -64.87 20.25 11.42
N ARG A 672 -64.00 19.45 12.06
CA ARG A 672 -63.79 19.26 13.52
C ARG A 672 -62.37 19.67 14.03
N VAL A 673 -62.18 19.82 15.35
CA VAL A 673 -60.95 20.28 16.06
C VAL A 673 -60.66 19.41 17.32
N ILE A 674 -59.39 19.26 17.74
CA ILE A 674 -58.87 18.36 18.81
C ILE A 674 -57.70 19.06 19.58
N GLU A 675 -57.39 18.66 20.83
CA GLU A 675 -56.43 19.30 21.77
C GLU A 675 -55.34 18.32 22.32
N PRO A 676 -54.08 18.75 22.61
CA PRO A 676 -52.97 17.87 23.06
C PRO A 676 -52.87 17.54 24.58
N GLU A 677 -51.95 16.63 24.94
CA GLU A 677 -51.63 16.19 26.32
C GLU A 677 -50.15 16.39 26.71
N ALA A 678 -49.86 16.53 28.02
CA ALA A 678 -48.52 16.84 28.54
C ALA A 678 -47.59 15.61 28.71
N MET A 679 -46.28 15.80 28.47
CA MET A 679 -45.25 14.73 28.42
C MET A 679 -44.23 14.77 29.59
N PRO A 680 -43.69 13.62 30.08
CA PRO A 680 -42.69 13.59 31.16
C PRO A 680 -41.27 13.94 30.72
N ALA A 681 -40.46 14.56 31.60
CA ALA A 681 -39.11 15.04 31.28
C ALA A 681 -38.12 13.96 30.78
N MET A 682 -38.17 12.73 31.31
CA MET A 682 -37.31 11.63 30.84
C MET A 682 -37.63 11.18 29.41
N LEU A 683 -38.87 11.38 28.94
CA LEU A 683 -39.27 11.06 27.57
C LEU A 683 -38.53 11.95 26.55
N GLY A 684 -38.22 13.19 26.93
CA GLY A 684 -37.41 14.11 26.12
C GLY A 684 -36.00 13.56 25.86
N LYS A 685 -35.28 13.10 26.89
CA LYS A 685 -33.97 12.45 26.73
C LYS A 685 -34.03 11.21 25.81
N TYR A 686 -35.12 10.44 25.88
CA TYR A 686 -35.32 9.25 25.03
C TYR A 686 -35.55 9.62 23.56
N ILE A 687 -36.40 10.62 23.30
CA ILE A 687 -36.64 11.14 21.95
C ILE A 687 -35.35 11.73 21.37
N THR A 688 -34.58 12.51 22.13
CA THR A 688 -33.28 13.03 21.67
C THR A 688 -32.25 11.91 21.40
N ALA A 689 -32.27 10.81 22.16
CA ALA A 689 -31.40 9.67 21.91
C ALA A 689 -31.74 8.98 20.57
N MET A 690 -33.03 8.82 20.29
CA MET A 690 -33.56 8.28 19.02
C MET A 690 -33.27 9.23 17.85
N ASP A 691 -33.66 10.51 17.95
CA ASP A 691 -33.44 11.52 16.90
C ASP A 691 -31.96 11.65 16.51
N ARG A 692 -31.01 11.52 17.46
CA ARG A 692 -29.56 11.55 17.16
C ARG A 692 -29.01 10.27 16.54
N TYR A 693 -29.61 9.11 16.76
CA TYR A 693 -29.23 7.88 16.02
C TYR A 693 -29.52 8.08 14.53
N VAL A 694 -30.71 8.61 14.24
CA VAL A 694 -31.24 8.87 12.90
C VAL A 694 -30.44 9.96 12.16
N VAL A 695 -30.21 11.11 12.81
CA VAL A 695 -29.48 12.25 12.21
C VAL A 695 -28.02 11.93 11.85
N LEU A 696 -27.44 10.86 12.41
CA LEU A 696 -26.10 10.39 12.10
C LEU A 696 -26.04 9.29 11.02
N GLY A 697 -27.18 8.80 10.51
CA GLY A 697 -27.21 7.82 9.42
C GLY A 697 -26.59 6.46 9.79
N LEU A 698 -26.85 5.97 11.00
CA LEU A 698 -26.19 4.77 11.55
C LEU A 698 -26.91 3.47 11.16
N GLU A 699 -26.26 2.63 10.36
CA GLU A 699 -26.79 1.34 9.89
C GLU A 699 -26.47 0.18 10.87
N ASN A 700 -27.48 -0.62 11.25
CA ASN A 700 -27.28 -1.81 12.09
C ASN A 700 -27.30 -3.10 11.24
N GLU A 701 -26.22 -3.87 11.27
CA GLU A 701 -26.06 -5.12 10.50
C GLU A 701 -27.16 -6.17 10.73
N SER A 702 -27.82 -6.16 11.89
CA SER A 702 -28.86 -7.11 12.28
C SER A 702 -30.29 -6.57 12.07
N ASP A 703 -30.44 -5.26 11.90
CA ASP A 703 -31.72 -4.60 11.61
C ASP A 703 -31.49 -3.30 10.78
N PRO A 704 -31.48 -3.39 9.44
CA PRO A 704 -31.23 -2.24 8.57
C PRO A 704 -32.27 -1.11 8.63
N ASP A 705 -33.44 -1.33 9.23
CA ASP A 705 -34.49 -0.30 9.38
C ASP A 705 -34.48 0.37 10.77
N LEU A 706 -33.44 0.14 11.58
CA LEU A 706 -33.45 0.46 13.01
C LEU A 706 -33.48 1.96 13.31
N ASP A 707 -32.84 2.79 12.48
CA ASP A 707 -32.96 4.24 12.56
C ASP A 707 -34.42 4.68 12.35
N LEU A 708 -35.07 4.18 11.30
CA LEU A 708 -36.42 4.56 10.96
C LEU A 708 -37.45 4.04 11.98
N LYS A 709 -37.19 2.86 12.57
CA LYS A 709 -37.95 2.35 13.72
C LYS A 709 -37.89 3.35 14.89
N PHE A 710 -36.73 3.94 15.17
CA PHE A 710 -36.60 4.99 16.18
C PHE A 710 -37.28 6.31 15.78
N ALA A 711 -37.16 6.76 14.53
CA ALA A 711 -37.86 7.95 14.04
C ALA A 711 -39.39 7.80 14.14
N PHE A 712 -39.93 6.65 13.71
CA PHE A 712 -41.35 6.34 13.80
C PHE A 712 -41.83 6.24 15.24
N GLN A 713 -41.06 5.58 16.11
CA GLN A 713 -41.37 5.47 17.54
C GLN A 713 -41.41 6.85 18.21
N ALA A 714 -40.50 7.77 17.83
CA ALA A 714 -40.54 9.16 18.27
C ALA A 714 -41.81 9.88 17.78
N GLY A 715 -42.17 9.78 16.49
CA GLY A 715 -43.40 10.37 15.93
C GLY A 715 -44.68 9.85 16.59
N LYS A 716 -44.76 8.53 16.83
CA LYS A 716 -45.91 7.88 17.48
C LYS A 716 -46.13 8.39 18.92
N LEU A 717 -45.07 8.71 19.66
CA LEU A 717 -45.19 9.26 21.02
C LEU A 717 -45.92 10.62 21.05
N PHE A 718 -45.78 11.47 20.02
CA PHE A 718 -46.57 12.71 19.91
C PHE A 718 -48.04 12.41 19.57
N TYR A 719 -48.30 11.45 18.67
CA TYR A 719 -49.66 11.00 18.32
C TYR A 719 -50.41 10.39 19.52
N ASP A 720 -49.75 9.54 20.32
CA ASP A 720 -50.31 8.93 21.53
C ASP A 720 -50.61 9.96 22.65
N PHE A 721 -50.05 11.17 22.54
CA PHE A 721 -50.33 12.34 23.39
C PHE A 721 -51.11 13.44 22.65
N LYS A 722 -51.72 13.14 21.50
CA LYS A 722 -52.63 14.01 20.71
C LYS A 722 -52.02 15.32 20.21
N ASP A 723 -50.70 15.45 20.22
CA ASP A 723 -50.01 16.53 19.52
C ASP A 723 -49.95 16.19 18.02
N TYR A 724 -51.09 16.34 17.34
CA TYR A 724 -51.24 15.95 15.94
C TYR A 724 -50.49 16.85 14.98
N ASP A 725 -50.10 18.07 15.37
CA ASP A 725 -49.28 18.91 14.50
C ASP A 725 -47.81 18.49 14.57
N THR A 726 -47.21 18.35 15.76
CA THR A 726 -45.83 17.82 15.87
C THR A 726 -45.73 16.36 15.39
N ALA A 727 -46.78 15.55 15.62
CA ALA A 727 -46.83 14.19 15.07
C ALA A 727 -46.92 14.21 13.54
N ARG A 728 -47.75 15.08 12.94
CA ARG A 728 -47.78 15.25 11.48
C ARG A 728 -46.44 15.73 10.94
N GLU A 729 -45.74 16.64 11.60
CA GLU A 729 -44.41 17.08 11.15
C GLU A 729 -43.39 15.93 11.16
N ARG A 730 -43.33 15.15 12.26
CA ARG A 730 -42.44 13.98 12.37
C ARG A 730 -42.81 12.84 11.42
N PHE A 731 -44.10 12.57 11.23
CA PHE A 731 -44.58 11.58 10.25
C PHE A 731 -44.35 12.05 8.81
N ASN A 732 -44.51 13.34 8.52
CA ASN A 732 -44.13 13.88 7.21
C ASN A 732 -42.62 13.73 6.99
N TRP A 733 -41.76 14.00 7.99
CA TRP A 733 -40.33 13.78 7.84
C TRP A 733 -39.97 12.32 7.47
N ILE A 734 -40.59 11.33 8.14
CA ILE A 734 -40.44 9.90 7.81
C ILE A 734 -40.90 9.61 6.38
N VAL A 735 -42.05 10.14 6.00
CA VAL A 735 -42.64 10.00 4.66
C VAL A 735 -41.79 10.67 3.57
N ASP A 736 -41.30 11.87 3.82
CA ASP A 736 -40.53 12.70 2.89
C ASP A 736 -39.11 12.13 2.68
N ASN A 737 -38.48 11.55 3.71
CA ASN A 737 -37.07 11.11 3.69
C ASN A 737 -36.88 9.60 3.50
N TYR A 738 -37.77 8.75 4.03
CA TYR A 738 -37.72 7.29 3.89
C TYR A 738 -39.00 6.75 3.23
N PRO A 739 -39.44 7.33 2.10
CA PRO A 739 -40.75 7.05 1.52
C PRO A 739 -40.98 5.56 1.23
N GLU A 740 -39.93 4.79 0.95
CA GLU A 740 -40.00 3.41 0.47
C GLU A 740 -40.15 2.35 1.57
N ASN A 741 -40.15 2.74 2.85
CA ASN A 741 -40.29 1.82 3.97
C ASN A 741 -41.74 1.69 4.46
N GLU A 742 -42.10 0.53 5.02
CA GLU A 742 -43.40 0.29 5.66
C GLU A 742 -43.75 1.33 6.74
N LEU A 743 -42.75 1.85 7.45
CA LEU A 743 -42.96 2.88 8.47
C LEU A 743 -43.40 4.23 7.88
N ALA A 744 -43.04 4.54 6.62
CA ALA A 744 -43.59 5.68 5.90
C ALA A 744 -45.06 5.44 5.50
N TYR A 745 -45.44 4.21 5.12
CA TYR A 745 -46.86 3.87 4.93
C TYR A 745 -47.67 3.99 6.22
N LEU A 746 -47.16 3.48 7.35
CA LEU A 746 -47.84 3.58 8.64
C LEU A 746 -47.90 5.04 9.12
N ALA A 747 -46.85 5.83 8.91
CA ALA A 747 -46.85 7.27 9.18
C ALA A 747 -47.88 8.02 8.31
N GLY A 748 -47.93 7.71 7.01
CA GLY A 748 -48.91 8.24 6.06
C GLY A 748 -50.36 7.88 6.40
N SER A 749 -50.59 6.63 6.79
CA SER A 749 -51.89 6.15 7.30
C SER A 749 -52.35 6.98 8.50
N LEU A 750 -51.44 7.24 9.44
CA LEU A 750 -51.71 8.07 10.62
C LEU A 750 -51.92 9.55 10.26
N ILE A 751 -51.21 10.12 9.28
CA ILE A 751 -51.48 11.48 8.78
C ILE A 751 -52.88 11.57 8.17
N LEU A 752 -53.25 10.65 7.26
CA LEU A 752 -54.60 10.62 6.67
C LEU A 752 -55.68 10.41 7.73
N GLU A 753 -55.41 9.58 8.73
CA GLU A 753 -56.29 9.40 9.88
C GLU A 753 -56.50 10.70 10.68
N THR A 754 -55.46 11.52 10.93
CA THR A 754 -55.68 12.82 11.60
C THR A 754 -56.66 13.70 10.81
N TYR A 755 -56.53 13.78 9.47
CA TYR A 755 -57.46 14.54 8.63
C TYR A 755 -58.85 13.91 8.52
N ARG A 756 -58.96 12.57 8.65
CA ARG A 756 -60.22 11.82 8.69
C ARG A 756 -60.96 12.04 10.03
N GLN A 757 -60.25 12.05 11.16
CA GLN A 757 -60.82 12.39 12.47
C GLN A 757 -61.20 13.88 12.57
N GLU A 758 -60.46 14.76 11.88
CA GLU A 758 -60.82 16.17 11.68
C GLU A 758 -61.97 16.38 10.66
N GLN A 759 -62.33 15.39 9.84
CA GLN A 759 -63.35 15.47 8.79
C GLN A 759 -63.11 16.54 7.70
N ASP A 760 -61.86 16.78 7.33
CA ASP A 760 -61.49 17.79 6.33
C ASP A 760 -61.32 17.16 4.93
N TYR A 761 -62.40 16.87 4.20
CA TYR A 761 -62.29 16.15 2.91
C TYR A 761 -61.45 16.87 1.84
N THR A 762 -61.28 18.20 1.92
CA THR A 762 -60.44 18.93 0.97
C THR A 762 -58.95 18.80 1.32
N LYS A 763 -58.58 18.92 2.60
CA LYS A 763 -57.21 18.58 3.02
C LYS A 763 -56.94 17.09 3.02
N LEU A 764 -57.94 16.23 3.20
CA LEU A 764 -57.83 14.78 3.01
C LEU A 764 -57.52 14.49 1.54
N ALA A 765 -58.23 15.09 0.58
CA ALA A 765 -57.93 14.93 -0.84
C ALA A 765 -56.53 15.47 -1.19
N ALA A 766 -56.16 16.65 -0.71
CA ALA A 766 -54.83 17.24 -0.98
C ALA A 766 -53.67 16.53 -0.25
N ALA A 767 -53.91 16.01 0.97
CA ALA A 767 -52.94 15.19 1.70
C ALA A 767 -52.89 13.77 1.14
N ALA A 768 -53.99 13.22 0.64
CA ALA A 768 -53.99 11.96 -0.10
C ALA A 768 -53.27 12.11 -1.44
N GLU A 769 -53.43 13.23 -2.14
CA GLU A 769 -52.68 13.57 -3.35
C GLU A 769 -51.17 13.69 -3.01
N ARG A 770 -50.78 14.54 -2.03
CA ARG A 770 -49.38 14.64 -1.55
C ARG A 770 -48.82 13.29 -1.08
N LEU A 771 -49.53 12.53 -0.26
CA LEU A 771 -49.03 11.26 0.27
C LEU A 771 -49.01 10.16 -0.82
N SER A 772 -49.86 10.27 -1.84
CA SER A 772 -49.78 9.44 -3.05
C SER A 772 -48.61 9.84 -3.97
N GLU A 773 -48.11 11.06 -3.88
CA GLU A 773 -46.86 11.49 -4.54
C GLU A 773 -45.64 11.02 -3.72
N VAL A 774 -45.65 11.25 -2.41
CA VAL A 774 -44.45 11.12 -1.56
C VAL A 774 -44.19 9.70 -1.05
N ILE A 775 -45.15 9.03 -0.40
CA ILE A 775 -44.94 7.66 0.17
C ILE A 775 -44.70 6.66 -0.97
N LYS A 776 -43.91 5.61 -0.75
CA LYS A 776 -43.52 4.56 -1.72
C LYS A 776 -43.36 3.20 -0.98
N GLY A 777 -42.76 2.20 -1.63
CA GLY A 777 -42.68 0.83 -1.08
C GLY A 777 -44.00 0.04 -1.25
N GLU A 778 -43.99 -1.24 -0.84
CA GLU A 778 -45.12 -2.16 -1.11
C GLU A 778 -46.45 -1.65 -0.53
N GLN A 779 -46.45 -1.21 0.72
CA GLN A 779 -47.69 -0.81 1.39
C GLN A 779 -48.22 0.53 0.85
N ALA A 780 -47.37 1.46 0.39
CA ALA A 780 -47.87 2.71 -0.20
C ALA A 780 -48.77 2.50 -1.40
N GLN A 781 -48.62 1.38 -2.12
CA GLN A 781 -49.53 1.04 -3.21
C GLN A 781 -50.98 0.87 -2.73
N ALA A 782 -51.21 0.44 -1.47
CA ALA A 782 -52.55 0.36 -0.89
C ALA A 782 -53.19 1.75 -0.65
N ILE A 783 -52.45 2.68 -0.02
CA ILE A 783 -52.90 4.09 0.12
C ILE A 783 -53.14 4.72 -1.25
N LYS A 784 -52.21 4.54 -2.19
CA LYS A 784 -52.31 5.12 -3.54
C LYS A 784 -53.52 4.60 -4.29
N GLU A 785 -53.73 3.28 -4.29
CA GLU A 785 -54.79 2.67 -5.08
C GLU A 785 -56.18 2.92 -4.48
N GLU A 786 -56.33 2.94 -3.15
CA GLU A 786 -57.58 3.34 -2.48
C GLU A 786 -57.95 4.79 -2.84
N VAL A 787 -56.99 5.72 -2.86
CA VAL A 787 -57.20 7.12 -3.26
C VAL A 787 -57.48 7.26 -4.76
N ARG A 788 -56.79 6.46 -5.58
CA ARG A 788 -56.82 6.55 -7.04
C ARG A 788 -58.14 6.06 -7.62
N GLN A 789 -58.60 4.86 -7.25
CA GLN A 789 -59.73 4.18 -7.90
C GLN A 789 -61.01 5.04 -7.99
N PHE A 790 -61.38 5.75 -6.92
CA PHE A 790 -62.59 6.57 -6.89
C PHE A 790 -62.60 7.75 -7.88
N LYS A 791 -61.42 8.30 -8.23
CA LYS A 791 -61.29 9.49 -9.10
C LYS A 791 -61.55 9.18 -10.59
N LEU A 792 -61.42 7.91 -11.00
CA LEU A 792 -61.23 7.53 -12.40
C LEU A 792 -62.51 7.02 -13.09
N GLY A 793 -63.30 6.20 -12.40
CA GLY A 793 -64.53 5.62 -12.95
C GLY A 793 -65.55 6.69 -13.39
N ALA A 794 -65.60 7.81 -12.66
CA ALA A 794 -66.44 8.97 -13.00
C ALA A 794 -66.07 9.63 -14.34
N MET A 795 -64.80 9.55 -14.76
CA MET A 795 -64.31 10.25 -15.95
C MET A 795 -64.53 9.43 -17.24
N PHE A 796 -64.27 8.10 -17.22
CA PHE A 796 -64.31 7.28 -18.44
C PHE A 796 -65.65 7.35 -19.18
N LYS A 797 -66.77 7.38 -18.42
CA LYS A 797 -68.12 7.41 -18.98
C LYS A 797 -68.48 8.72 -19.70
N SER A 798 -67.80 9.83 -19.41
CA SER A 798 -67.93 11.09 -20.17
C SER A 798 -67.44 10.93 -21.61
N ALA A 799 -66.28 10.27 -21.79
CA ALA A 799 -65.59 10.22 -23.08
C ALA A 799 -66.29 9.31 -24.11
N GLU A 800 -66.81 8.16 -23.69
CA GLU A 800 -67.51 7.22 -24.57
C GLU A 800 -68.74 7.88 -25.25
N GLN A 801 -69.47 8.72 -24.49
CA GLN A 801 -70.65 9.43 -24.97
C GLN A 801 -70.34 10.48 -26.05
N LEU A 802 -69.12 11.05 -26.08
CA LEU A 802 -68.69 12.01 -27.10
C LEU A 802 -68.26 11.32 -28.41
N PHE A 803 -67.66 10.13 -28.33
CA PHE A 803 -67.19 9.40 -29.51
C PHE A 803 -68.33 8.87 -30.37
N ALA A 804 -69.35 8.28 -29.74
CA ALA A 804 -70.54 7.76 -30.42
C ALA A 804 -71.27 8.84 -31.25
N ASN A 805 -71.24 10.09 -30.79
CA ASN A 805 -71.80 11.26 -31.47
C ASN A 805 -70.91 11.83 -32.60
N LYS A 806 -69.89 11.08 -33.05
CA LYS A 806 -68.92 11.43 -34.12
C LYS A 806 -68.13 12.73 -33.90
N GLN A 807 -68.08 13.25 -32.67
CA GLN A 807 -67.31 14.46 -32.35
C GLN A 807 -65.84 14.10 -32.09
N TYR A 808 -65.19 13.46 -33.08
CA TYR A 808 -63.92 12.75 -32.92
C TYR A 808 -62.82 13.54 -32.21
N GLU A 809 -62.66 14.83 -32.47
CA GLU A 809 -61.66 15.66 -31.77
C GLU A 809 -62.00 15.91 -30.29
N LYS A 810 -63.27 16.13 -29.96
CA LYS A 810 -63.71 16.27 -28.55
C LYS A 810 -63.64 14.93 -27.82
N ALA A 811 -64.02 13.86 -28.51
CA ALA A 811 -63.94 12.50 -27.98
C ALA A 811 -62.50 12.08 -27.73
N ALA A 812 -61.57 12.38 -28.65
CA ALA A 812 -60.14 12.16 -28.45
C ALA A 812 -59.64 12.96 -27.24
N LYS A 813 -60.03 14.23 -27.09
CA LYS A 813 -59.66 15.07 -25.93
C LYS A 813 -60.22 14.55 -24.61
N GLU A 814 -61.47 14.10 -24.56
CA GLU A 814 -62.06 13.56 -23.33
C GLU A 814 -61.50 12.17 -23.00
N TYR A 815 -61.31 11.27 -23.99
CA TYR A 815 -60.58 10.01 -23.78
C TYR A 815 -59.15 10.28 -23.28
N GLN A 816 -58.45 11.26 -23.87
CA GLN A 816 -57.14 11.71 -23.37
C GLN A 816 -57.25 12.22 -21.93
N ARG A 817 -58.26 13.03 -21.55
CA ARG A 817 -58.46 13.42 -20.15
C ARG A 817 -58.64 12.21 -19.24
N VAL A 818 -59.39 11.18 -19.65
CA VAL A 818 -59.52 9.97 -18.85
C VAL A 818 -58.16 9.29 -18.69
N VAL A 819 -57.45 9.01 -19.79
CA VAL A 819 -56.16 8.30 -19.73
C VAL A 819 -55.07 9.12 -19.03
N ASN A 820 -55.16 10.45 -19.06
CA ASN A 820 -54.26 11.35 -18.35
C ASN A 820 -54.54 11.41 -16.83
N ASN A 821 -55.73 10.98 -16.37
CA ASN A 821 -56.02 10.81 -14.93
C ASN A 821 -55.87 9.34 -14.50
N ALA A 822 -56.24 8.41 -15.37
CA ALA A 822 -56.47 7.00 -15.11
C ALA A 822 -55.48 6.05 -15.82
N PRO A 823 -54.18 6.38 -16.02
CA PRO A 823 -53.37 5.72 -17.03
C PRO A 823 -53.28 4.21 -16.85
N ASP A 824 -53.27 3.66 -15.64
CA ASP A 824 -53.10 2.20 -15.45
C ASP A 824 -54.41 1.43 -15.27
N HIS A 825 -55.57 2.11 -15.33
CA HIS A 825 -56.89 1.48 -15.18
C HIS A 825 -57.26 0.67 -16.44
N GLU A 826 -58.04 -0.41 -16.28
CA GLU A 826 -58.46 -1.33 -17.37
C GLU A 826 -59.06 -0.66 -18.63
N TYR A 827 -59.56 0.58 -18.52
CA TYR A 827 -60.18 1.34 -19.59
C TYR A 827 -59.20 2.16 -20.44
N ALA A 828 -58.03 2.45 -19.89
CA ALA A 828 -57.11 3.41 -20.45
C ALA A 828 -56.42 2.97 -21.76
N PRO A 829 -56.00 1.69 -21.98
CA PRO A 829 -55.47 1.26 -23.28
C PRO A 829 -56.47 1.49 -24.42
N LYS A 830 -57.74 1.20 -24.11
CA LYS A 830 -58.85 1.26 -25.05
C LYS A 830 -59.21 2.71 -25.40
N ALA A 831 -59.25 3.60 -24.40
CA ALA A 831 -59.42 5.03 -24.62
C ALA A 831 -58.28 5.63 -25.47
N LEU A 832 -57.02 5.29 -25.18
CA LEU A 832 -55.87 5.83 -25.90
C LEU A 832 -55.80 5.34 -27.34
N ASN A 833 -56.05 4.05 -27.57
CA ASN A 833 -56.09 3.49 -28.93
C ASN A 833 -57.24 4.08 -29.74
N ASN A 834 -58.42 4.24 -29.16
CA ASN A 834 -59.55 4.87 -29.83
C ASN A 834 -59.28 6.36 -30.15
N ALA A 835 -58.50 7.06 -29.33
CA ALA A 835 -58.03 8.42 -29.62
C ALA A 835 -56.93 8.45 -30.72
N ALA A 836 -56.03 7.46 -30.77
CA ALA A 836 -55.03 7.32 -31.84
C ALA A 836 -55.70 7.08 -33.21
N VAL A 837 -56.62 6.11 -33.26
CA VAL A 837 -57.45 5.81 -34.42
C VAL A 837 -58.27 7.04 -34.85
N ALA A 838 -58.78 7.84 -33.92
CA ALA A 838 -59.51 9.08 -34.24
C ALA A 838 -58.65 10.12 -34.97
N TYR A 839 -57.36 10.25 -34.61
CA TYR A 839 -56.43 11.16 -35.31
C TYR A 839 -55.86 10.56 -36.60
N GLU A 840 -55.72 9.24 -36.71
CA GLU A 840 -55.30 8.59 -37.96
C GLU A 840 -56.35 8.76 -39.06
N ASN A 841 -57.64 8.58 -38.72
CA ASN A 841 -58.76 8.75 -39.66
C ASN A 841 -58.94 10.17 -40.22
N ILE A 842 -58.23 11.17 -39.66
CA ILE A 842 -58.18 12.54 -40.18
C ILE A 842 -56.78 12.94 -40.69
N GLY A 843 -55.94 11.96 -41.03
CA GLY A 843 -54.65 12.15 -41.70
C GLY A 843 -53.54 12.78 -40.84
N LYS A 844 -53.75 12.98 -39.53
CA LYS A 844 -52.75 13.59 -38.64
C LYS A 844 -51.74 12.54 -38.17
N TYR A 845 -50.93 12.01 -39.10
CA TYR A 845 -50.01 10.90 -38.83
C TYR A 845 -49.10 11.16 -37.63
N GLU A 846 -48.54 12.35 -37.47
CA GLU A 846 -47.73 12.70 -36.30
C GLU A 846 -48.52 12.63 -34.98
N SER A 847 -49.79 13.08 -34.98
CA SER A 847 -50.67 13.01 -33.79
C SER A 847 -51.18 11.59 -33.51
N ALA A 848 -51.47 10.82 -34.56
CA ALA A 848 -51.85 9.42 -34.45
C ALA A 848 -50.67 8.58 -33.96
N MET A 849 -49.49 8.80 -34.52
CA MET A 849 -48.23 8.18 -34.12
C MET A 849 -47.91 8.50 -32.66
N LYS A 850 -48.00 9.76 -32.22
CA LYS A 850 -47.86 10.14 -30.80
C LYS A 850 -48.86 9.45 -29.86
N LEU A 851 -50.04 9.03 -30.34
CA LEU A 851 -51.01 8.29 -29.52
C LEU A 851 -50.88 6.76 -29.66
N TYR A 852 -50.43 6.21 -30.79
CA TYR A 852 -50.05 4.80 -30.89
C TYR A 852 -48.74 4.51 -30.15
N GLU A 853 -47.80 5.46 -30.15
CA GLU A 853 -46.68 5.51 -29.21
C GLU A 853 -47.21 5.33 -27.80
N ARG A 854 -48.20 6.13 -27.38
CA ARG A 854 -48.80 5.97 -26.07
C ARG A 854 -49.57 4.64 -25.89
N VAL A 855 -50.26 4.09 -26.89
CA VAL A 855 -50.85 2.74 -26.75
C VAL A 855 -49.78 1.68 -26.47
N TYR A 856 -48.68 1.75 -27.20
CA TYR A 856 -47.59 0.80 -27.09
C TYR A 856 -46.73 1.00 -25.83
N ASN A 857 -46.37 2.24 -25.54
CA ASN A 857 -45.52 2.65 -24.42
C ASN A 857 -46.28 2.55 -23.09
N ASP A 858 -47.51 3.07 -23.04
CA ASP A 858 -48.32 3.14 -21.81
C ASP A 858 -48.99 1.76 -21.53
N TYR A 859 -49.19 0.87 -22.53
CA TYR A 859 -49.84 -0.45 -22.34
C TYR A 859 -49.13 -1.66 -22.97
N PRO A 860 -47.83 -1.86 -22.76
CA PRO A 860 -47.02 -2.81 -23.52
C PRO A 860 -47.46 -4.28 -23.44
N GLN A 861 -48.17 -4.65 -22.37
CA GLN A 861 -48.73 -5.99 -22.13
C GLN A 861 -50.20 -6.14 -22.58
N ASN A 862 -50.88 -5.03 -22.88
CA ASN A 862 -52.17 -5.12 -23.57
C ASN A 862 -51.91 -5.59 -25.00
N PRO A 863 -52.69 -6.54 -25.55
CA PRO A 863 -52.52 -7.04 -26.92
C PRO A 863 -52.33 -5.94 -27.98
N LEU A 864 -53.04 -4.81 -27.86
CA LEU A 864 -52.97 -3.70 -28.81
C LEU A 864 -51.56 -3.08 -28.99
N ALA A 865 -50.66 -3.28 -28.03
CA ALA A 865 -49.34 -2.64 -28.04
C ALA A 865 -48.40 -3.16 -29.14
N GLY A 866 -48.44 -4.46 -29.46
CA GLY A 866 -47.62 -5.02 -30.55
C GLY A 866 -48.02 -4.43 -31.91
N TYR A 867 -49.33 -4.35 -32.17
CA TYR A 867 -49.87 -3.61 -33.30
C TYR A 867 -49.39 -2.15 -33.28
N ALA A 868 -49.60 -1.45 -32.17
CA ALA A 868 -49.33 -0.02 -32.07
C ALA A 868 -47.85 0.33 -32.28
N LEU A 869 -46.89 -0.43 -31.74
CA LEU A 869 -45.45 -0.21 -31.98
C LEU A 869 -45.08 -0.32 -33.45
N TYR A 870 -45.59 -1.35 -34.13
CA TYR A 870 -45.33 -1.51 -35.55
C TYR A 870 -45.97 -0.35 -36.34
N ARG A 871 -47.11 0.19 -35.88
CA ARG A 871 -47.63 1.47 -36.38
C ARG A 871 -46.71 2.65 -36.06
N VAL A 872 -46.03 2.71 -34.91
CA VAL A 872 -45.05 3.77 -34.62
C VAL A 872 -43.90 3.75 -35.62
N ALA A 873 -43.21 2.62 -35.76
CA ALA A 873 -42.03 2.51 -36.62
C ALA A 873 -42.36 2.89 -38.09
N VAL A 874 -43.47 2.35 -38.61
CA VAL A 874 -43.95 2.62 -39.97
C VAL A 874 -44.41 4.07 -40.14
N ASN A 875 -45.06 4.69 -39.16
CA ASN A 875 -45.41 6.12 -39.26
C ASN A 875 -44.19 7.02 -39.09
N SER A 876 -43.17 6.62 -38.32
CA SER A 876 -41.93 7.39 -38.12
C SER A 876 -41.13 7.45 -39.42
N GLU A 877 -40.95 6.30 -40.07
CA GLU A 877 -40.32 6.16 -41.38
C GLU A 877 -41.06 6.98 -42.44
N ARG A 878 -42.41 6.92 -42.46
CA ARG A 878 -43.26 7.73 -43.36
C ARG A 878 -43.27 9.23 -43.04
N PHE A 879 -42.84 9.62 -41.85
CA PHE A 879 -42.65 11.00 -41.42
C PHE A 879 -41.17 11.45 -41.52
N PHE A 880 -40.31 10.60 -42.10
CA PHE A 880 -38.86 10.79 -42.24
C PHE A 880 -38.09 10.94 -40.92
N ASP A 881 -38.72 10.59 -39.79
CA ASP A 881 -38.06 10.42 -38.50
C ASP A 881 -37.36 9.04 -38.48
N PHE A 882 -36.28 8.94 -39.26
CA PHE A 882 -35.45 7.74 -39.34
C PHE A 882 -34.88 7.34 -37.98
N ASP A 883 -34.67 8.34 -37.11
CA ASP A 883 -34.15 8.16 -35.77
C ASP A 883 -35.14 7.41 -34.88
N LYS A 884 -36.41 7.82 -34.89
CA LYS A 884 -37.47 7.08 -34.21
C LYS A 884 -37.79 5.77 -34.93
N ALA A 885 -37.69 5.71 -36.26
CA ALA A 885 -37.86 4.47 -37.01
C ALA A 885 -36.83 3.41 -36.58
N VAL A 886 -35.53 3.75 -36.47
CA VAL A 886 -34.49 2.88 -35.86
C VAL A 886 -34.99 2.31 -34.53
N GLN A 887 -35.37 3.22 -33.63
CA GLN A 887 -35.66 2.91 -32.25
C GLN A 887 -36.89 2.01 -32.14
N SER A 888 -38.00 2.38 -32.78
CA SER A 888 -39.23 1.61 -32.80
C SER A 888 -39.09 0.28 -33.55
N TYR A 889 -38.21 0.18 -34.55
CA TYR A 889 -37.92 -1.11 -35.21
C TYR A 889 -37.03 -2.03 -34.35
N THR A 890 -35.93 -1.54 -33.75
CA THR A 890 -35.17 -2.35 -32.75
C THR A 890 -36.09 -2.83 -31.65
N LEU A 891 -36.90 -1.92 -31.13
CA LEU A 891 -37.83 -2.17 -30.05
C LEU A 891 -38.95 -3.14 -30.43
N PHE A 892 -39.41 -3.17 -31.69
CA PHE A 892 -40.37 -4.18 -32.13
C PHE A 892 -39.71 -5.55 -32.21
N TYR A 893 -38.53 -5.60 -32.82
CA TYR A 893 -37.74 -6.82 -32.89
C TYR A 893 -37.54 -7.39 -31.50
N ASP A 894 -36.98 -6.63 -30.56
CA ASP A 894 -36.61 -7.19 -29.27
C ASP A 894 -37.83 -7.71 -28.49
N LYS A 895 -38.98 -7.03 -28.62
CA LYS A 895 -40.10 -7.16 -27.69
C LYS A 895 -41.18 -8.19 -28.05
N TYR A 896 -41.49 -8.39 -29.33
CA TYR A 896 -42.68 -9.17 -29.73
C TYR A 896 -42.30 -10.50 -30.36
N GLU A 897 -42.24 -11.56 -29.54
CA GLU A 897 -41.92 -12.94 -29.94
C GLU A 897 -43.03 -13.93 -29.54
N GLY A 898 -43.16 -15.03 -30.30
CA GLY A 898 -44.02 -16.15 -29.94
C GLY A 898 -45.45 -16.08 -30.48
N GLN A 899 -46.42 -16.47 -29.66
CA GLN A 899 -47.81 -16.68 -30.06
C GLN A 899 -48.60 -15.38 -30.18
N ASN A 900 -49.61 -15.39 -31.04
CA ASN A 900 -50.41 -14.20 -31.35
C ASN A 900 -51.63 -14.08 -30.40
N PRO A 901 -51.81 -12.98 -29.66
CA PRO A 901 -52.98 -12.77 -28.80
C PRO A 901 -54.32 -12.87 -29.54
N GLN A 902 -55.39 -13.29 -28.86
CA GLN A 902 -56.70 -13.44 -29.50
C GLN A 902 -57.25 -12.08 -29.95
N GLU A 903 -57.07 -11.04 -29.14
CA GLU A 903 -57.54 -9.68 -29.42
C GLU A 903 -56.81 -9.04 -30.61
N LEU A 904 -55.54 -9.40 -30.85
CA LEU A 904 -54.81 -9.06 -32.07
C LEU A 904 -55.21 -9.92 -33.27
N THR A 905 -55.67 -11.14 -33.03
CA THR A 905 -56.14 -12.07 -34.06
C THR A 905 -57.53 -11.66 -34.56
N ASP A 906 -58.41 -11.22 -33.67
CA ASP A 906 -59.70 -10.58 -33.97
C ASP A 906 -59.53 -9.26 -34.75
N MET A 907 -58.33 -8.66 -34.70
CA MET A 907 -57.92 -7.47 -35.47
C MET A 907 -57.02 -7.78 -36.69
N GLY A 908 -56.57 -9.02 -36.88
CA GLY A 908 -55.78 -9.46 -38.04
C GLY A 908 -54.29 -9.06 -38.09
N PHE A 909 -53.63 -8.85 -36.94
CA PHE A 909 -52.19 -8.52 -36.88
C PHE A 909 -51.34 -9.73 -36.44
N ILE A 910 -50.21 -10.01 -37.12
CA ILE A 910 -49.33 -11.16 -36.87
C ILE A 910 -47.91 -10.68 -36.51
N ILE A 911 -47.32 -11.28 -35.46
CA ILE A 911 -46.11 -10.78 -34.78
C ILE A 911 -44.78 -11.26 -35.39
N ALA A 912 -44.57 -12.57 -35.61
CA ALA A 912 -43.22 -13.13 -35.84
C ALA A 912 -42.49 -12.51 -37.05
N ASP A 913 -43.18 -12.43 -38.19
CA ASP A 913 -42.67 -11.83 -39.44
C ASP A 913 -42.22 -10.37 -39.27
N LYS A 914 -42.79 -9.67 -38.27
CA LYS A 914 -42.48 -8.26 -38.00
C LYS A 914 -41.24 -8.09 -37.15
N ARG A 915 -40.75 -9.13 -36.46
CA ARG A 915 -39.46 -9.08 -35.76
C ARG A 915 -38.32 -8.89 -36.73
N GLN A 916 -37.94 -9.92 -37.49
CA GLN A 916 -36.67 -10.03 -38.20
C GLN A 916 -36.31 -8.81 -39.05
N ASN A 917 -37.31 -8.26 -39.75
CA ASN A 917 -37.19 -7.04 -40.55
C ASN A 917 -36.68 -5.83 -39.76
N ALA A 918 -37.04 -5.75 -38.48
CA ALA A 918 -36.95 -4.54 -37.69
C ALA A 918 -35.57 -4.32 -37.02
N LEU A 919 -34.90 -5.33 -36.45
CA LEU A 919 -33.49 -5.17 -36.01
C LEU A 919 -32.58 -4.92 -37.22
N ARG A 920 -32.84 -5.58 -38.36
CA ARG A 920 -32.07 -5.34 -39.60
C ARG A 920 -32.16 -3.88 -40.04
N SER A 921 -33.38 -3.32 -40.12
CA SER A 921 -33.58 -1.89 -40.41
C SER A 921 -32.88 -0.99 -39.39
N ALA A 922 -33.00 -1.31 -38.10
CA ALA A 922 -32.44 -0.50 -37.03
C ALA A 922 -30.89 -0.48 -37.00
N SER A 923 -30.22 -1.62 -37.16
CA SER A 923 -28.75 -1.68 -37.16
C SER A 923 -28.15 -0.87 -38.31
N VAL A 924 -28.72 -1.02 -39.52
CA VAL A 924 -28.27 -0.29 -40.72
C VAL A 924 -28.53 1.21 -40.60
N LEU A 925 -29.74 1.61 -40.19
CA LEU A 925 -30.05 3.03 -40.00
C LEU A 925 -29.17 3.66 -38.89
N THR A 926 -28.83 2.94 -37.82
CA THR A 926 -27.95 3.43 -36.74
C THR A 926 -26.52 3.70 -37.22
N GLU A 927 -25.97 2.83 -38.09
CA GLU A 927 -24.65 3.05 -38.69
C GLU A 927 -24.66 4.25 -39.65
N ASN A 928 -25.72 4.40 -40.45
CA ASN A 928 -25.90 5.54 -41.35
C ASN A 928 -26.02 6.88 -40.60
N LEU A 929 -26.60 6.87 -39.39
CA LEU A 929 -26.64 8.01 -38.46
C LEU A 929 -25.28 8.27 -37.76
N GLN A 930 -24.21 7.56 -38.14
CA GLN A 930 -22.87 7.62 -37.53
C GLN A 930 -22.81 7.30 -36.03
N ARG A 931 -23.84 6.67 -35.46
CA ARG A 931 -23.87 6.35 -34.02
C ARG A 931 -23.15 5.05 -33.74
N TYR A 932 -21.85 5.07 -34.00
CA TYR A 932 -20.99 3.89 -34.06
C TYR A 932 -21.10 3.02 -32.79
N GLU A 933 -20.98 3.56 -31.59
CA GLU A 933 -21.10 2.78 -30.34
C GLU A 933 -22.44 2.00 -30.22
N ARG A 934 -23.54 2.56 -30.76
CA ARG A 934 -24.85 1.91 -30.79
C ARG A 934 -24.97 0.93 -31.95
N ALA A 935 -24.50 1.30 -33.15
CA ALA A 935 -24.46 0.41 -34.30
C ALA A 935 -23.66 -0.87 -33.97
N ALA A 936 -22.58 -0.73 -33.20
CA ALA A 936 -21.80 -1.86 -32.69
C ALA A 936 -22.66 -2.83 -31.88
N LYS A 937 -23.27 -2.34 -30.79
CA LYS A 937 -24.15 -3.14 -29.91
C LYS A 937 -25.25 -3.85 -30.71
N LEU A 938 -25.93 -3.14 -31.62
CA LEU A 938 -27.01 -3.70 -32.44
C LEU A 938 -26.54 -4.74 -33.46
N TYR A 939 -25.32 -4.59 -33.98
CA TYR A 939 -24.72 -5.62 -34.83
C TYR A 939 -24.30 -6.86 -34.02
N GLU A 940 -23.61 -6.73 -32.88
CA GLU A 940 -23.28 -7.89 -32.00
C GLU A 940 -24.55 -8.63 -31.53
N GLN A 941 -25.63 -7.89 -31.29
CA GLN A 941 -26.97 -8.41 -30.96
C GLN A 941 -27.59 -9.18 -32.12
N TYR A 942 -27.54 -8.66 -33.35
CA TYR A 942 -27.99 -9.37 -34.55
C TYR A 942 -27.22 -10.69 -34.74
N VAL A 943 -25.89 -10.67 -34.60
CA VAL A 943 -25.03 -11.86 -34.69
C VAL A 943 -25.44 -12.92 -33.68
N ARG A 944 -25.69 -12.52 -32.42
CA ARG A 944 -26.05 -13.45 -31.36
C ARG A 944 -27.47 -14.03 -31.53
N ALA A 945 -28.40 -13.23 -32.03
CA ALA A 945 -29.79 -13.67 -32.20
C ALA A 945 -29.98 -14.53 -33.47
N TYR A 946 -29.22 -14.25 -34.53
CA TYR A 946 -29.22 -15.03 -35.77
C TYR A 946 -27.79 -15.44 -36.20
N PRO A 947 -27.12 -16.33 -35.44
CA PRO A 947 -25.75 -16.75 -35.77
C PRO A 947 -25.66 -17.53 -37.09
N SER A 948 -26.79 -18.04 -37.59
CA SER A 948 -26.95 -18.70 -38.89
C SER A 948 -27.54 -17.79 -39.98
N ALA A 949 -27.80 -16.50 -39.72
CA ALA A 949 -28.05 -15.54 -40.78
C ALA A 949 -26.75 -15.21 -41.54
N GLU A 950 -26.89 -15.04 -42.85
CA GLU A 950 -25.78 -14.95 -43.81
C GLU A 950 -24.86 -13.73 -43.55
N ASP A 951 -25.40 -12.63 -43.02
CA ASP A 951 -24.72 -11.37 -42.76
C ASP A 951 -24.02 -11.26 -41.38
N SER A 952 -24.12 -12.28 -40.53
CA SER A 952 -23.67 -12.20 -39.13
C SER A 952 -22.15 -12.00 -38.94
N ALA A 953 -21.28 -12.70 -39.67
CA ALA A 953 -19.83 -12.47 -39.53
C ALA A 953 -19.40 -11.04 -39.93
N GLY A 954 -20.14 -10.40 -40.84
CA GLY A 954 -19.93 -9.00 -41.24
C GLY A 954 -20.39 -8.00 -40.17
N ALA A 955 -21.51 -8.31 -39.50
CA ALA A 955 -22.01 -7.51 -38.38
C ALA A 955 -21.01 -7.45 -37.20
N GLN A 956 -20.41 -8.56 -36.77
CA GLN A 956 -19.41 -8.52 -35.69
C GLN A 956 -18.20 -7.65 -36.03
N TRP A 957 -17.76 -7.63 -37.29
CA TRP A 957 -16.66 -6.75 -37.72
C TRP A 957 -17.08 -5.27 -37.75
N ARG A 958 -18.30 -4.97 -38.20
CA ARG A 958 -18.88 -3.61 -38.09
C ARG A 958 -18.94 -3.14 -36.65
N ALA A 959 -19.15 -4.04 -35.69
CA ALA A 959 -19.09 -3.70 -34.28
C ALA A 959 -17.69 -3.30 -33.80
N LEU A 960 -16.67 -4.12 -34.04
CA LEU A 960 -15.28 -3.81 -33.69
C LEU A 960 -14.83 -2.44 -34.21
N LYS A 961 -15.04 -2.16 -35.51
CA LYS A 961 -14.66 -0.86 -36.09
C LYS A 961 -15.54 0.29 -35.61
N SER A 962 -16.76 0.01 -35.15
CA SER A 962 -17.63 1.02 -34.55
C SER A 962 -17.31 1.31 -33.09
N TRP A 963 -16.76 0.35 -32.35
CA TRP A 963 -16.13 0.60 -31.04
C TRP A 963 -14.88 1.47 -31.16
N GLN A 964 -14.02 1.21 -32.16
CA GLN A 964 -12.86 2.06 -32.46
C GLN A 964 -13.30 3.51 -32.77
N LYS A 965 -14.28 3.68 -33.66
CA LYS A 965 -14.84 5.00 -34.01
C LYS A 965 -15.60 5.71 -32.88
N ALA A 966 -15.91 5.01 -31.78
CA ALA A 966 -16.52 5.60 -30.60
C ALA A 966 -15.50 6.14 -29.58
N GLY A 967 -14.19 5.92 -29.79
CA GLY A 967 -13.16 6.27 -28.81
C GLY A 967 -13.22 5.42 -27.54
N GLU A 968 -13.61 4.14 -27.68
CA GLU A 968 -13.96 3.25 -26.57
C GLU A 968 -12.96 2.08 -26.42
N PRO A 969 -11.71 2.35 -26.00
CA PRO A 969 -10.59 1.42 -26.10
C PRO A 969 -10.84 0.10 -25.36
N ARG A 970 -11.33 0.15 -24.12
CA ARG A 970 -11.63 -1.06 -23.32
C ARG A 970 -12.74 -1.93 -23.94
N LYS A 971 -13.73 -1.32 -24.59
CA LYS A 971 -14.84 -2.03 -25.26
C LYS A 971 -14.40 -2.56 -26.62
N MET A 972 -13.58 -1.80 -27.34
CA MET A 972 -12.86 -2.23 -28.55
C MET A 972 -12.00 -3.46 -28.26
N MET A 973 -11.12 -3.44 -27.24
CA MET A 973 -10.30 -4.58 -26.77
C MET A 973 -11.17 -5.83 -26.45
N LYS A 974 -12.39 -5.63 -25.97
CA LYS A 974 -13.35 -6.71 -25.68
C LYS A 974 -14.03 -7.25 -26.95
N ALA A 975 -14.42 -6.39 -27.90
CA ALA A 975 -14.92 -6.83 -29.21
C ALA A 975 -13.83 -7.54 -30.04
N ILE A 976 -12.58 -7.08 -29.91
CA ILE A 976 -11.35 -7.69 -30.41
C ILE A 976 -11.17 -9.10 -29.87
N SER A 977 -11.19 -9.29 -28.54
CA SER A 977 -11.01 -10.62 -27.95
C SER A 977 -12.20 -11.55 -28.23
N THR A 978 -13.42 -11.00 -28.33
CA THR A 978 -14.61 -11.74 -28.78
C THR A 978 -14.47 -12.20 -30.23
N TYR A 979 -14.03 -11.32 -31.14
CA TYR A 979 -13.76 -11.67 -32.54
C TYR A 979 -12.66 -12.72 -32.68
N ARG A 980 -11.53 -12.55 -31.96
CA ARG A 980 -10.42 -13.52 -31.88
C ARG A 980 -10.87 -14.90 -31.36
N ARG A 981 -11.86 -14.95 -30.47
CA ARG A 981 -12.41 -16.20 -29.90
C ARG A 981 -13.44 -16.88 -30.80
N GLU A 982 -14.40 -16.13 -31.33
CA GLU A 982 -15.59 -16.68 -31.99
C GLU A 982 -15.44 -16.81 -33.52
N PHE A 983 -14.55 -16.03 -34.12
CA PHE A 983 -14.28 -16.03 -35.56
C PHE A 983 -12.79 -16.25 -35.89
N GLY A 984 -11.87 -15.89 -35.00
CA GLY A 984 -10.41 -16.03 -35.15
C GLY A 984 -9.84 -17.45 -35.11
N GLY A 985 -10.69 -18.47 -35.30
CA GLY A 985 -10.29 -19.88 -35.40
C GLY A 985 -9.98 -20.35 -36.83
N SER A 986 -10.26 -19.54 -37.85
CA SER A 986 -9.90 -19.82 -39.25
C SER A 986 -8.80 -18.88 -39.74
N ALA A 987 -7.88 -19.41 -40.54
CA ALA A 987 -6.67 -18.70 -40.98
C ALA A 987 -6.97 -17.39 -41.75
N ASP A 988 -8.09 -17.32 -42.45
CA ASP A 988 -8.53 -16.11 -43.16
C ASP A 988 -8.89 -14.93 -42.23
N LYS A 989 -8.91 -15.14 -40.91
CA LYS A 989 -9.10 -14.09 -39.89
C LYS A 989 -7.82 -13.72 -39.14
N ASN A 990 -6.67 -14.37 -39.38
CA ASN A 990 -5.42 -14.13 -38.62
C ASN A 990 -4.98 -12.66 -38.64
N ALA A 991 -4.90 -12.05 -39.82
CA ALA A 991 -4.56 -10.63 -39.95
C ALA A 991 -5.53 -9.70 -39.20
N LYS A 992 -6.81 -10.06 -39.09
CA LYS A 992 -7.80 -9.31 -38.30
C LYS A 992 -7.66 -9.48 -36.79
N VAL A 993 -6.95 -10.50 -36.33
CA VAL A 993 -6.55 -10.67 -34.92
C VAL A 993 -5.34 -9.81 -34.58
N LEU A 994 -4.38 -9.64 -35.50
CA LEU A 994 -3.18 -8.83 -35.26
C LEU A 994 -3.40 -7.32 -35.53
N GLU A 995 -4.20 -6.94 -36.54
CA GLU A 995 -4.74 -5.56 -36.68
C GLU A 995 -5.38 -5.12 -35.36
N ALA A 996 -6.19 -6.01 -34.79
CA ALA A 996 -6.88 -5.79 -33.55
C ALA A 996 -5.93 -5.67 -32.34
N MET A 997 -4.86 -6.46 -32.26
CA MET A 997 -3.87 -6.31 -31.18
C MET A 997 -3.04 -5.03 -31.30
N MET A 998 -2.72 -4.57 -32.50
CA MET A 998 -2.00 -3.30 -32.69
C MET A 998 -2.78 -2.11 -32.12
N MET A 999 -4.10 -2.06 -32.35
CA MET A 999 -5.00 -1.04 -31.79
C MET A 999 -5.05 -1.02 -30.25
N VAL A 1000 -4.51 -2.04 -29.58
CA VAL A 1000 -4.35 -2.07 -28.11
C VAL A 1000 -3.06 -1.37 -27.68
N ALA A 1001 -1.97 -1.57 -28.43
CA ALA A 1001 -0.67 -0.96 -28.16
C ALA A 1001 -0.67 0.54 -28.47
N GLU A 1002 -1.15 0.92 -29.66
CA GLU A 1002 -1.35 2.31 -30.12
C GLU A 1002 -2.11 3.15 -29.07
N HIS A 1003 -3.09 2.56 -28.38
CA HIS A 1003 -3.85 3.26 -27.33
C HIS A 1003 -3.04 3.54 -26.05
N TYR A 1004 -2.11 2.66 -25.67
CA TYR A 1004 -1.25 2.91 -24.51
C TYR A 1004 -0.16 3.95 -24.84
N GLU A 1005 0.35 3.94 -26.07
CA GLU A 1005 1.25 4.95 -26.62
C GLU A 1005 0.58 6.34 -26.65
N ASP A 1006 -0.61 6.47 -27.27
CA ASP A 1006 -1.45 7.68 -27.28
C ASP A 1006 -1.80 8.21 -25.87
N SER A 1007 -1.71 7.38 -24.83
CA SER A 1007 -2.02 7.77 -23.44
C SER A 1007 -0.80 8.07 -22.57
N GLY A 1008 0.42 8.00 -23.13
CA GLY A 1008 1.68 8.24 -22.39
C GLY A 1008 2.06 7.12 -21.42
N ASP A 1009 1.42 5.95 -21.53
CA ASP A 1009 1.67 4.78 -20.70
C ASP A 1009 2.71 3.87 -21.39
N GLU A 1010 3.88 4.45 -21.68
CA GLU A 1010 4.95 3.86 -22.51
C GLU A 1010 5.28 2.43 -22.07
N ARG A 1011 5.44 2.20 -20.76
CA ARG A 1011 5.68 0.87 -20.18
C ARG A 1011 4.61 -0.18 -20.57
N LYS A 1012 3.35 0.21 -20.78
CA LYS A 1012 2.31 -0.70 -21.28
C LYS A 1012 2.34 -0.83 -22.81
N ALA A 1013 2.66 0.23 -23.54
CA ALA A 1013 2.89 0.16 -24.99
C ALA A 1013 4.02 -0.84 -25.31
N THR A 1014 5.20 -0.66 -24.72
CA THR A 1014 6.36 -1.58 -24.75
C THR A 1014 5.95 -3.03 -24.45
N LYS A 1015 5.21 -3.26 -23.35
CA LYS A 1015 4.71 -4.61 -23.01
C LYS A 1015 3.78 -5.20 -24.10
N TRP A 1016 2.91 -4.41 -24.71
CA TRP A 1016 2.05 -4.89 -25.81
C TRP A 1016 2.80 -5.12 -27.12
N TYR A 1017 3.85 -4.34 -27.41
CA TYR A 1017 4.72 -4.60 -28.56
C TYR A 1017 5.45 -5.95 -28.45
N GLU A 1018 5.99 -6.28 -27.26
CA GLU A 1018 6.52 -7.61 -26.98
C GLU A 1018 5.48 -8.72 -27.23
N ASP A 1019 4.25 -8.54 -26.74
CA ASP A 1019 3.19 -9.55 -26.84
C ASP A 1019 2.67 -9.72 -28.28
N ILE A 1020 2.66 -8.66 -29.10
CA ILE A 1020 2.38 -8.74 -30.54
C ILE A 1020 3.46 -9.54 -31.26
N VAL A 1021 4.73 -9.28 -30.94
CA VAL A 1021 5.87 -10.01 -31.49
C VAL A 1021 5.84 -11.49 -31.08
N GLU A 1022 5.46 -11.81 -29.84
CA GLU A 1022 5.34 -13.19 -29.38
C GLU A 1022 4.11 -13.92 -29.97
N GLU A 1023 2.96 -13.24 -30.09
CA GLU A 1023 1.74 -13.82 -30.69
C GLU A 1023 1.91 -14.05 -32.20
N PHE A 1024 2.64 -13.21 -32.93
CA PHE A 1024 2.95 -13.46 -34.34
C PHE A 1024 3.72 -14.77 -34.54
N LYS A 1025 4.78 -15.02 -33.76
CA LYS A 1025 5.54 -16.29 -33.76
C LYS A 1025 4.65 -17.51 -33.52
N LYS A 1026 3.60 -17.35 -32.69
CA LYS A 1026 2.60 -18.37 -32.37
C LYS A 1026 1.50 -18.51 -33.44
N ARG A 1027 1.19 -17.46 -34.22
CA ARG A 1027 0.02 -17.39 -35.14
C ARG A 1027 0.33 -17.47 -36.63
N SER A 1028 1.46 -16.93 -37.09
CA SER A 1028 1.88 -17.09 -38.49
C SER A 1028 3.41 -17.24 -38.66
N PRO A 1029 3.92 -18.46 -38.43
CA PRO A 1029 4.37 -19.45 -40.37
C PRO A 1029 4.38 -18.56 -41.60
N GLU A 1030 5.55 -17.93 -41.80
CA GLU A 1030 6.25 -17.75 -43.09
C GLU A 1030 5.35 -17.75 -44.34
N GLY A 1031 4.51 -16.70 -44.48
CA GLY A 1031 3.62 -16.61 -45.65
C GLY A 1031 2.42 -15.68 -45.56
N ASP A 1032 2.16 -15.04 -44.42
CA ASP A 1032 1.10 -14.01 -44.27
C ASP A 1032 1.72 -12.60 -44.09
N PRO A 1033 1.85 -11.80 -45.17
CA PRO A 1033 2.35 -10.43 -45.09
C PRO A 1033 1.46 -9.49 -44.27
N ALA A 1034 0.15 -9.75 -44.21
CA ALA A 1034 -0.79 -8.91 -43.47
C ALA A 1034 -0.68 -9.13 -41.95
N SER A 1035 -0.32 -10.34 -41.53
CA SER A 1035 0.07 -10.63 -40.14
C SER A 1035 1.48 -10.09 -39.81
N ALA A 1036 2.45 -10.27 -40.71
CA ALA A 1036 3.85 -9.86 -40.49
C ALA A 1036 4.04 -8.34 -40.35
N TYR A 1037 3.22 -7.54 -41.04
CA TYR A 1037 3.25 -6.08 -40.95
C TYR A 1037 3.18 -5.56 -39.51
N TYR A 1038 2.26 -6.09 -38.69
CA TYR A 1038 2.05 -5.63 -37.32
C TYR A 1038 3.18 -6.06 -36.37
N ALA A 1039 3.77 -7.23 -36.57
CA ALA A 1039 4.91 -7.70 -35.77
C ALA A 1039 6.17 -6.86 -36.01
N ALA A 1040 6.41 -6.46 -37.26
CA ALA A 1040 7.56 -5.63 -37.62
C ALA A 1040 7.48 -4.21 -37.04
N ASN A 1041 6.29 -3.59 -37.00
CA ASN A 1041 6.07 -2.31 -36.32
C ASN A 1041 6.43 -2.39 -34.83
N ALA A 1042 5.84 -3.37 -34.13
CA ALA A 1042 6.07 -3.58 -32.72
C ALA A 1042 7.56 -3.78 -32.37
N ARG A 1043 8.31 -4.54 -33.17
CA ARG A 1043 9.75 -4.76 -32.92
C ARG A 1043 10.63 -3.55 -33.28
N PHE A 1044 10.17 -2.64 -34.14
CA PHE A 1044 10.82 -1.36 -34.41
C PHE A 1044 10.65 -0.38 -33.25
N LEU A 1045 9.44 -0.21 -32.71
CA LEU A 1045 9.16 0.76 -31.64
C LEU A 1045 9.92 0.46 -30.34
N LEU A 1046 10.04 -0.83 -29.97
CA LEU A 1046 10.87 -1.29 -28.85
C LEU A 1046 12.35 -0.84 -28.93
N ALA A 1047 12.86 -0.61 -30.14
CA ALA A 1047 14.26 -0.27 -30.36
C ALA A 1047 14.51 1.25 -30.34
N GLU A 1048 13.48 2.04 -30.61
CA GLU A 1048 13.50 3.51 -30.49
C GLU A 1048 13.66 3.93 -29.02
N GLU A 1049 13.02 3.21 -28.09
CA GLU A 1049 13.15 3.38 -26.62
C GLU A 1049 14.64 3.31 -26.19
N SER A 1050 15.31 2.18 -26.49
CA SER A 1050 16.73 1.98 -26.20
C SER A 1050 17.66 2.99 -26.85
N PHE A 1051 17.29 3.55 -28.01
CA PHE A 1051 18.06 4.61 -28.64
C PHE A 1051 18.00 5.91 -27.81
N GLN A 1052 16.83 6.38 -27.37
CA GLN A 1052 16.76 7.64 -26.61
C GLN A 1052 17.61 7.56 -25.32
N ASP A 1053 17.63 6.40 -24.67
CA ASP A 1053 18.44 6.10 -23.50
C ASP A 1053 19.96 6.18 -23.76
N TRP A 1054 20.43 5.82 -24.96
CA TRP A 1054 21.81 6.05 -25.40
C TRP A 1054 22.12 7.54 -25.55
N LYS A 1055 21.16 8.33 -26.04
CA LYS A 1055 21.39 9.73 -26.44
C LYS A 1055 21.77 10.61 -25.27
N ALA A 1056 21.13 10.39 -24.12
CA ALA A 1056 21.39 11.10 -22.87
C ALA A 1056 22.82 10.95 -22.30
N ILE A 1057 23.68 10.10 -22.88
CA ILE A 1057 25.08 9.92 -22.44
C ILE A 1057 25.97 11.04 -23.02
N GLU A 1058 26.19 12.12 -22.25
CA GLU A 1058 27.15 13.20 -22.58
C GLU A 1058 28.61 12.88 -22.17
N ILE A 1059 29.59 13.46 -22.88
CA ILE A 1059 31.04 13.25 -22.67
C ILE A 1059 31.69 14.53 -22.07
N LYS A 1060 31.69 14.66 -20.73
CA LYS A 1060 32.18 15.87 -20.03
C LYS A 1060 33.01 15.61 -18.76
N GLY A 1061 33.75 16.64 -18.32
CA GLY A 1061 34.67 16.62 -17.17
C GLY A 1061 36.13 16.50 -17.60
N SER A 1062 37.04 16.11 -16.70
CA SER A 1062 38.46 15.92 -17.04
C SER A 1062 38.70 14.74 -17.99
N MET A 1063 39.81 14.75 -18.75
CA MET A 1063 40.08 13.76 -19.82
C MET A 1063 39.86 12.29 -19.42
N LYS A 1064 40.25 11.90 -18.20
CA LYS A 1064 40.09 10.51 -17.71
C LYS A 1064 38.64 10.13 -17.39
N ARG A 1065 37.74 11.11 -17.25
CA ARG A 1065 36.28 10.94 -17.23
C ARG A 1065 35.72 10.89 -18.65
N GLN A 1066 36.11 11.84 -19.51
CA GLN A 1066 35.69 11.90 -20.91
C GLN A 1066 36.00 10.60 -21.66
N GLY A 1067 37.25 10.13 -21.64
CA GLY A 1067 37.64 8.87 -22.31
C GLY A 1067 36.91 7.61 -21.81
N ARG A 1068 36.33 7.64 -20.60
CA ARG A 1068 35.47 6.53 -20.11
C ARG A 1068 34.02 6.69 -20.57
N LEU A 1069 33.49 7.90 -20.55
CA LEU A 1069 32.15 8.20 -21.05
C LEU A 1069 32.06 7.87 -22.55
N LEU A 1070 33.07 8.29 -23.32
CA LEU A 1070 33.26 7.90 -24.71
C LEU A 1070 33.24 6.37 -24.87
N LYS A 1071 34.06 5.61 -24.12
CA LYS A 1071 34.05 4.14 -24.23
C LYS A 1071 32.68 3.52 -23.90
N LYS A 1072 31.96 3.99 -22.86
CA LYS A 1072 30.58 3.51 -22.61
C LYS A 1072 29.67 3.82 -23.80
N LYS A 1073 29.78 5.04 -24.37
CA LYS A 1073 28.99 5.45 -25.53
C LYS A 1073 29.27 4.54 -26.73
N ILE A 1074 30.53 4.16 -27.02
CA ILE A 1074 30.89 3.15 -28.06
C ILE A 1074 30.25 1.78 -27.78
N GLU A 1075 30.21 1.34 -26.52
CA GLU A 1075 29.72 -0.02 -26.18
C GLU A 1075 28.20 -0.12 -26.26
N VAL A 1076 27.45 0.87 -25.75
CA VAL A 1076 25.99 0.91 -25.93
C VAL A 1076 25.61 1.16 -27.40
N GLN A 1077 26.42 1.96 -28.12
CA GLN A 1077 26.35 2.18 -29.58
C GLN A 1077 26.56 0.90 -30.42
N LYS A 1078 26.83 -0.24 -29.80
CA LYS A 1078 26.94 -1.55 -30.48
C LYS A 1078 25.82 -2.51 -30.13
N GLU A 1079 25.16 -2.33 -28.99
CA GLU A 1079 24.07 -3.19 -28.54
C GLU A 1079 22.70 -2.60 -28.88
N VAL A 1080 22.54 -1.27 -28.90
CA VAL A 1080 21.37 -0.69 -29.58
C VAL A 1080 21.60 -0.65 -31.09
N ALA A 1081 22.86 -0.59 -31.55
CA ALA A 1081 23.31 -1.22 -32.80
C ALA A 1081 23.27 -2.76 -32.82
N LYS A 1082 22.44 -3.34 -31.96
CA LYS A 1082 21.85 -4.67 -32.03
C LYS A 1082 20.35 -4.72 -31.60
N GLU A 1083 19.57 -3.62 -31.76
CA GLU A 1083 18.10 -3.55 -31.54
C GLU A 1083 17.12 -3.29 -32.73
N PHE A 1084 17.52 -2.89 -33.96
CA PHE A 1084 16.69 -2.77 -35.21
C PHE A 1084 16.88 -3.82 -36.39
N GLN A 1085 17.78 -3.73 -37.41
CA GLN A 1085 17.91 -4.51 -38.71
C GLN A 1085 17.35 -5.92 -38.80
N GLU A 1086 17.45 -6.82 -37.82
CA GLU A 1086 16.85 -8.15 -38.00
C GLU A 1086 15.29 -8.01 -38.04
N VAL A 1087 14.74 -6.81 -37.77
CA VAL A 1087 13.40 -6.33 -38.21
C VAL A 1087 13.19 -6.51 -39.73
N TRP A 1088 14.25 -6.35 -40.54
CA TRP A 1088 14.30 -6.69 -41.97
C TRP A 1088 13.85 -8.13 -42.23
N SER A 1089 14.12 -9.04 -41.29
CA SER A 1089 13.76 -10.46 -41.40
C SER A 1089 12.35 -10.82 -40.91
N TYR A 1090 11.52 -9.86 -40.50
CA TYR A 1090 10.04 -10.00 -40.64
C TYR A 1090 9.57 -9.76 -42.08
N GLY A 1091 10.43 -9.27 -42.98
CA GLY A 1091 10.10 -9.01 -44.39
C GLY A 1091 9.15 -7.83 -44.65
N SER A 1092 8.72 -7.10 -43.61
CA SER A 1092 7.87 -5.92 -43.79
C SER A 1092 8.70 -4.74 -44.30
N LEU A 1093 8.54 -4.41 -45.59
CA LEU A 1093 9.35 -3.41 -46.28
C LEU A 1093 9.32 -2.02 -45.62
N GLU A 1094 8.16 -1.59 -45.10
CA GLU A 1094 8.01 -0.30 -44.43
C GLU A 1094 8.95 -0.16 -43.23
N TRP A 1095 8.89 -1.14 -42.31
CA TRP A 1095 9.69 -1.17 -41.09
C TRP A 1095 11.14 -1.59 -41.35
N THR A 1096 11.39 -2.27 -42.47
CA THR A 1096 12.75 -2.51 -43.02
C THR A 1096 13.42 -1.20 -43.42
N LEU A 1097 12.70 -0.30 -44.09
CA LEU A 1097 13.22 1.03 -44.44
C LEU A 1097 13.33 1.93 -43.22
N ALA A 1098 12.36 1.90 -42.30
CA ALA A 1098 12.41 2.63 -41.04
C ALA A 1098 13.65 2.27 -40.19
N SER A 1099 13.87 0.98 -39.97
CA SER A 1099 15.03 0.48 -39.25
C SER A 1099 16.34 0.86 -39.95
N THR A 1100 16.45 0.69 -41.28
CA THR A 1100 17.66 1.07 -42.04
C THR A 1100 17.96 2.58 -41.96
N PHE A 1101 16.93 3.43 -41.99
CA PHE A 1101 17.07 4.87 -41.82
C PHE A 1101 17.64 5.23 -40.44
N ARG A 1102 17.17 4.57 -39.37
CA ARG A 1102 17.75 4.75 -38.03
C ARG A 1102 19.24 4.44 -38.07
N ILE A 1103 19.69 3.26 -38.51
CA ILE A 1103 21.13 2.93 -38.63
C ILE A 1103 22.03 3.99 -39.28
N GLY A 1104 21.57 4.70 -40.31
CA GLY A 1104 22.32 5.82 -40.88
C GLY A 1104 22.45 6.95 -39.85
N SER A 1105 21.31 7.33 -39.30
CA SER A 1105 21.21 8.25 -38.17
C SER A 1105 22.14 7.86 -37.01
N LEU A 1106 22.34 6.57 -36.67
CA LEU A 1106 23.25 6.16 -35.59
C LEU A 1106 24.58 6.87 -35.67
N TYR A 1107 25.33 6.63 -36.74
CA TYR A 1107 26.73 6.96 -36.69
C TYR A 1107 26.95 8.48 -36.77
N GLN A 1108 25.94 9.23 -37.24
CA GLN A 1108 25.92 10.69 -37.27
C GLN A 1108 25.83 11.31 -35.88
N ALA A 1109 24.87 10.94 -35.04
CA ALA A 1109 24.74 11.57 -33.72
C ALA A 1109 25.87 11.16 -32.75
N PHE A 1110 26.55 10.03 -33.01
CA PHE A 1110 27.81 9.74 -32.33
C PHE A 1110 28.96 10.67 -32.78
N ALA A 1111 29.06 10.96 -34.08
CA ALA A 1111 29.97 11.96 -34.64
C ALA A 1111 29.73 13.37 -34.07
N GLU A 1112 28.49 13.87 -34.14
CA GLU A 1112 28.09 15.19 -33.63
C GLU A 1112 28.38 15.31 -32.11
N SER A 1113 28.11 14.26 -31.32
CA SER A 1113 28.44 14.24 -29.88
C SER A 1113 29.94 14.25 -29.55
N LEU A 1114 30.80 13.89 -30.50
CA LEU A 1114 32.26 13.87 -30.34
C LEU A 1114 32.91 15.21 -30.68
N TYR A 1115 32.41 15.93 -31.69
CA TYR A 1115 32.86 17.29 -32.00
C TYR A 1115 32.67 18.27 -30.84
N ASN A 1116 31.65 18.03 -30.01
CA ASN A 1116 31.23 18.86 -28.88
C ASN A 1116 31.95 18.55 -27.54
N VAL A 1117 33.01 17.74 -27.54
CA VAL A 1117 33.76 17.39 -26.32
C VAL A 1117 34.69 18.55 -25.88
N PRO A 1118 34.55 19.09 -24.64
CA PRO A 1118 35.39 20.20 -24.18
C PRO A 1118 36.86 19.79 -23.97
N ILE A 1119 37.82 20.47 -24.61
CA ILE A 1119 39.24 20.13 -24.51
C ILE A 1119 39.90 20.86 -23.32
N PRO A 1120 40.60 20.16 -22.41
CA PRO A 1120 41.14 20.75 -21.18
C PRO A 1120 42.64 21.13 -21.27
N PHE A 1121 43.09 21.53 -22.46
CA PHE A 1121 44.40 22.13 -22.72
C PHE A 1121 44.19 23.56 -23.24
N GLU A 1122 45.21 24.43 -23.18
CA GLU A 1122 45.09 25.78 -23.76
C GLU A 1122 45.27 25.74 -25.28
N GLU A 1123 44.40 26.44 -26.01
CA GLU A 1123 44.35 26.40 -27.47
C GLU A 1123 45.63 26.95 -28.12
N GLY A 1124 46.11 26.28 -29.17
CA GLY A 1124 47.43 26.58 -29.78
C GLY A 1124 48.64 26.05 -29.00
N THR A 1125 48.43 25.23 -27.95
CA THR A 1125 49.47 24.33 -27.43
C THR A 1125 49.50 23.02 -28.23
N GLU A 1126 50.68 22.40 -28.34
CA GLU A 1126 50.86 21.16 -29.11
C GLU A 1126 49.98 20.01 -28.55
N GLU A 1127 49.74 20.00 -27.24
CA GLU A 1127 48.83 19.06 -26.58
C GLU A 1127 47.34 19.28 -26.90
N PHE A 1128 46.89 20.52 -27.14
CA PHE A 1128 45.52 20.81 -27.57
C PHE A 1128 45.27 20.29 -28.98
N ASP A 1129 46.16 20.65 -29.92
CA ASP A 1129 46.03 20.27 -31.33
C ASP A 1129 46.07 18.74 -31.49
N ILE A 1130 46.97 18.07 -30.75
CA ILE A 1130 47.04 16.60 -30.69
C ILE A 1130 45.73 15.98 -30.15
N TYR A 1131 45.12 16.57 -29.11
CA TYR A 1131 43.88 16.02 -28.55
C TYR A 1131 42.66 16.28 -29.46
N ARG A 1132 42.58 17.45 -30.11
CA ARG A 1132 41.52 17.75 -31.07
C ARG A 1132 41.61 16.82 -32.29
N MET A 1133 42.79 16.68 -32.88
CA MET A 1133 43.05 15.79 -34.00
C MET A 1133 42.67 14.33 -33.68
N GLN A 1134 42.95 13.85 -32.46
CA GLN A 1134 42.56 12.50 -32.02
C GLN A 1134 41.03 12.30 -31.89
N LEU A 1135 40.25 13.36 -31.67
CA LEU A 1135 38.79 13.30 -31.68
C LEU A 1135 38.25 13.36 -33.11
N ASP A 1136 38.77 14.26 -33.95
CA ASP A 1136 38.35 14.39 -35.34
C ASP A 1136 38.70 13.14 -36.18
N ASP A 1137 39.86 12.50 -35.92
CA ASP A 1137 40.25 11.17 -36.45
C ASP A 1137 39.23 10.06 -36.10
N MET A 1138 38.49 10.20 -34.99
CA MET A 1138 37.43 9.26 -34.59
C MET A 1138 36.07 9.59 -35.20
N VAL A 1139 35.83 10.84 -35.62
CA VAL A 1139 34.52 11.29 -36.13
C VAL A 1139 34.32 10.92 -37.60
N ILE A 1140 35.29 11.18 -38.46
CA ILE A 1140 35.21 10.91 -39.91
C ILE A 1140 34.70 9.47 -40.24
N PRO A 1141 35.23 8.37 -39.64
CA PRO A 1141 34.74 7.02 -39.93
C PRO A 1141 33.34 6.69 -39.37
N LEU A 1142 32.74 7.59 -38.57
CA LEU A 1142 31.35 7.50 -38.12
C LEU A 1142 30.43 8.22 -39.12
N GLU A 1143 30.78 9.40 -39.60
CA GLU A 1143 30.02 10.09 -40.67
C GLU A 1143 29.93 9.25 -41.95
N ASP A 1144 31.05 8.65 -42.37
CA ASP A 1144 31.09 7.67 -43.47
C ASP A 1144 30.11 6.50 -43.27
N LYS A 1145 29.93 6.06 -42.01
CA LYS A 1145 29.00 4.98 -41.66
C LYS A 1145 27.54 5.43 -41.72
N ALA A 1146 27.26 6.67 -41.32
CA ALA A 1146 25.92 7.24 -41.38
C ALA A 1146 25.42 7.30 -42.83
N ILE A 1147 26.22 7.94 -43.67
CA ILE A 1147 26.03 8.02 -45.12
C ILE A 1147 25.84 6.62 -45.73
N GLN A 1148 26.68 5.64 -45.36
CA GLN A 1148 26.59 4.28 -45.90
C GLN A 1148 25.24 3.59 -45.66
N TYR A 1149 24.61 3.76 -44.50
CA TYR A 1149 23.30 3.14 -44.22
C TYR A 1149 22.12 3.96 -44.75
N TYR A 1150 22.22 5.28 -44.78
CA TYR A 1150 21.25 6.11 -45.48
C TYR A 1150 21.20 5.79 -46.99
N GLU A 1151 22.35 5.64 -47.67
CA GLU A 1151 22.38 5.24 -49.08
C GLU A 1151 21.77 3.84 -49.32
N GLN A 1152 21.95 2.90 -48.38
CA GLN A 1152 21.30 1.57 -48.43
C GLN A 1152 19.78 1.68 -48.35
N THR A 1153 19.24 2.50 -47.46
CA THR A 1153 17.78 2.72 -47.32
C THR A 1153 17.19 3.25 -48.64
N ILE A 1154 17.83 4.25 -49.25
CA ILE A 1154 17.38 4.81 -50.54
C ILE A 1154 17.57 3.82 -51.69
N ALA A 1155 18.62 3.00 -51.68
CA ALA A 1155 18.80 1.95 -52.67
C ALA A 1155 17.66 0.92 -52.60
N LYS A 1156 17.32 0.43 -51.40
CA LYS A 1156 16.25 -0.56 -51.20
C LYS A 1156 14.87 -0.01 -51.53
N ALA A 1157 14.58 1.23 -51.15
CA ALA A 1157 13.35 1.92 -51.51
C ALA A 1157 13.17 2.06 -53.03
N ARG A 1158 14.25 2.39 -53.76
CA ARG A 1158 14.25 2.51 -55.22
C ARG A 1158 14.13 1.16 -55.93
N GLU A 1159 14.68 0.08 -55.37
CA GLU A 1159 14.52 -1.30 -55.86
C GLU A 1159 13.04 -1.71 -55.84
N GLU A 1160 12.39 -1.55 -54.68
CA GLU A 1160 10.99 -1.91 -54.47
C GLU A 1160 9.98 -0.86 -54.99
N LYS A 1161 10.48 0.31 -55.42
CA LYS A 1161 9.73 1.46 -55.97
C LYS A 1161 8.71 2.05 -54.98
N VAL A 1162 9.03 2.00 -53.68
CA VAL A 1162 8.23 2.58 -52.61
C VAL A 1162 8.76 3.96 -52.24
N VAL A 1163 7.85 4.91 -52.02
CA VAL A 1163 8.13 6.20 -51.39
C VAL A 1163 7.20 6.30 -50.18
N ASN A 1164 7.80 6.37 -48.99
CA ASN A 1164 7.12 6.59 -47.71
C ASN A 1164 7.90 7.59 -46.85
N GLU A 1165 7.43 7.86 -45.64
CA GLU A 1165 8.01 8.84 -44.72
C GLU A 1165 9.51 8.61 -44.45
N TRP A 1166 9.92 7.35 -44.27
CA TRP A 1166 11.31 6.99 -44.00
C TRP A 1166 12.24 7.26 -45.19
N THR A 1167 11.75 7.05 -46.42
CA THR A 1167 12.50 7.41 -47.64
C THR A 1167 12.68 8.91 -47.82
N LYS A 1168 11.72 9.71 -47.31
CA LYS A 1168 11.80 11.16 -47.33
C LYS A 1168 12.81 11.68 -46.30
N LYS A 1169 12.67 11.27 -45.04
CA LYS A 1169 13.63 11.57 -43.95
C LYS A 1169 15.07 11.20 -44.33
N THR A 1170 15.26 10.03 -44.95
CA THR A 1170 16.60 9.61 -45.41
C THR A 1170 17.19 10.51 -46.49
N LEU A 1171 16.39 10.99 -47.44
CA LEU A 1171 16.88 11.96 -48.44
C LEU A 1171 17.21 13.31 -47.80
N GLU A 1172 16.43 13.72 -46.80
CA GLU A 1172 16.62 14.96 -46.05
C GLU A 1172 17.96 14.95 -45.28
N GLU A 1173 18.35 13.84 -44.67
CA GLU A 1173 19.67 13.68 -44.03
C GLU A 1173 20.81 13.51 -45.05
N LEU A 1174 20.66 12.72 -46.12
CA LEU A 1174 21.67 12.62 -47.19
C LEU A 1174 21.95 13.95 -47.90
N ASN A 1175 20.97 14.85 -47.93
CA ASN A 1175 21.13 16.19 -48.49
C ASN A 1175 22.10 17.04 -47.66
N LYS A 1176 22.19 16.84 -46.34
CA LYS A 1176 23.15 17.57 -45.47
C LYS A 1176 24.60 17.22 -45.82
N PHE A 1177 24.90 15.92 -45.98
CA PHE A 1177 26.25 15.44 -46.31
C PHE A 1177 26.64 15.62 -47.78
N MET A 1178 25.71 15.42 -48.73
CA MET A 1178 25.99 15.46 -50.17
C MET A 1178 24.86 16.14 -50.97
N PRO A 1179 24.65 17.46 -50.82
CA PRO A 1179 23.51 18.17 -51.38
C PRO A 1179 23.39 18.07 -52.91
N ASP A 1180 24.51 18.10 -53.62
CA ASP A 1180 24.55 17.98 -55.10
C ASP A 1180 24.17 16.58 -55.61
N LYS A 1181 24.39 15.53 -54.78
CA LYS A 1181 24.13 14.12 -55.13
C LYS A 1181 22.72 13.69 -54.75
N TYR A 1182 22.17 14.27 -53.67
CA TYR A 1182 20.83 13.98 -53.15
C TYR A 1182 19.99 15.26 -52.97
N PRO A 1183 19.66 16.00 -54.05
CA PRO A 1183 18.87 17.22 -53.96
C PRO A 1183 17.40 16.94 -53.58
N LEU A 1184 16.84 17.80 -52.72
CA LEU A 1184 15.45 17.72 -52.26
C LEU A 1184 14.48 18.39 -53.23
N TYR A 1185 13.40 17.69 -53.57
CA TYR A 1185 12.33 18.19 -54.44
C TYR A 1185 11.12 18.63 -53.60
N LYS A 1186 10.59 19.83 -53.84
CA LYS A 1186 9.43 20.37 -53.12
C LYS A 1186 8.13 19.65 -53.53
N GLU A 1187 7.41 19.14 -52.54
CA GLU A 1187 6.04 18.65 -52.71
C GLU A 1187 5.00 19.79 -52.65
N GLU A 1188 3.88 19.64 -53.36
CA GLU A 1188 2.79 20.62 -53.37
C GLU A 1188 1.94 20.55 -52.08
N ARG A 1189 1.80 21.67 -51.35
CA ARG A 1189 0.81 21.76 -50.27
C ARG A 1189 -0.61 21.69 -50.83
N ARG A 1190 -1.44 20.82 -50.25
CA ARG A 1190 -2.91 20.93 -50.28
C ARG A 1190 -3.45 20.84 -48.86
N GLU A 1191 -4.14 21.87 -48.41
CA GLU A 1191 -4.95 21.76 -47.19
C GLU A 1191 -6.13 20.82 -47.44
N VAL A 1192 -6.32 19.86 -46.53
CA VAL A 1192 -7.55 19.07 -46.45
C VAL A 1192 -8.11 19.25 -45.04
N ALA A 1193 -9.02 20.20 -44.88
CA ALA A 1193 -9.76 20.37 -43.64
C ALA A 1193 -10.49 19.05 -43.28
N LYS A 1194 -10.38 18.62 -42.02
CA LYS A 1194 -11.11 17.45 -41.47
C LYS A 1194 -12.62 17.72 -41.34
N ARG A 1195 -13.31 17.92 -42.47
CA ARG A 1195 -14.77 17.73 -42.55
C ARG A 1195 -15.06 16.25 -42.70
N ALA A 1196 -15.90 15.72 -41.80
CA ALA A 1196 -16.37 14.34 -41.90
C ALA A 1196 -17.10 14.11 -43.24
N ARG A 1197 -16.73 13.05 -43.97
CA ARG A 1197 -17.45 12.59 -45.16
C ARG A 1197 -18.43 11.48 -44.78
N THR A 1198 -19.69 11.84 -44.61
CA THR A 1198 -20.81 10.91 -44.65
C THR A 1198 -21.12 10.45 -46.06
N GLY A 1199 -21.67 9.23 -46.19
CA GLY A 1199 -22.41 8.79 -47.36
C GLY A 1199 -21.59 8.26 -48.54
N THR A 1200 -21.62 6.94 -48.70
CA THR A 1200 -21.58 6.31 -50.03
C THR A 1200 -22.81 5.44 -50.21
N SER A 1201 -23.41 5.53 -51.40
CA SER A 1201 -24.48 4.66 -51.88
C SER A 1201 -24.12 3.17 -51.72
N PHE A 1202 -25.11 2.30 -51.47
CA PHE A 1202 -25.68 1.47 -52.57
C PHE A 1202 -26.85 0.60 -52.10
N MET A 1203 -28.03 0.86 -52.69
CA MET A 1203 -29.01 -0.21 -52.90
C MET A 1203 -28.48 -1.14 -54.00
N SER A 1204 -28.63 -2.46 -53.81
CA SER A 1204 -28.28 -3.45 -54.84
C SER A 1204 -29.48 -3.73 -55.76
N ALA A 1205 -29.31 -3.44 -57.06
CA ALA A 1205 -30.14 -3.88 -58.19
C ALA A 1205 -31.67 -3.71 -58.09
N ASP A 1206 -32.35 -4.61 -57.38
CA ASP A 1206 -33.79 -4.90 -57.53
C ASP A 1206 -34.72 -3.73 -57.22
N ALA A 1207 -34.26 -2.75 -56.43
CA ALA A 1207 -35.00 -1.52 -56.14
C ALA A 1207 -35.12 -0.56 -57.35
N TYR A 1208 -34.35 -0.78 -58.42
CA TYR A 1208 -34.31 0.11 -59.60
C TYR A 1208 -35.60 0.05 -60.45
N GLU A 1209 -36.23 -1.13 -60.56
CA GLU A 1209 -37.45 -1.33 -61.36
C GLU A 1209 -38.71 -0.67 -60.76
N ALA A 1210 -38.66 -0.23 -59.50
CA ALA A 1210 -39.74 0.49 -58.84
C ALA A 1210 -39.71 2.01 -59.10
N SER A 1211 -38.78 2.50 -59.91
CA SER A 1211 -38.76 3.89 -60.40
C SER A 1211 -39.72 4.11 -61.59
N THR A 1212 -39.98 5.37 -61.94
CA THR A 1212 -40.69 5.82 -63.18
C THR A 1212 -42.23 5.86 -63.21
N THR A 1213 -42.87 6.58 -62.28
CA THR A 1213 -44.06 7.40 -62.62
C THR A 1213 -44.11 8.75 -61.87
N GLU A 1214 -43.89 9.83 -62.62
CA GLU A 1214 -44.30 11.22 -62.34
C GLU A 1214 -45.80 11.45 -62.73
N PRO A 1215 -46.47 12.63 -62.60
CA PRO A 1215 -45.93 14.01 -62.51
C PRO A 1215 -46.66 15.05 -61.58
N SER A 1216 -46.12 16.29 -61.60
CA SER A 1216 -46.78 17.61 -61.36
C SER A 1216 -47.15 18.05 -59.93
N GLY A 1217 -47.02 19.34 -59.56
CA GLY A 1217 -46.37 20.48 -60.24
C GLY A 1217 -46.68 21.87 -59.65
N SER A 1218 -45.91 22.90 -60.04
CA SER A 1218 -46.06 24.37 -59.77
C SER A 1218 -45.84 24.86 -58.31
N ALA A 1219 -45.45 26.12 -58.02
CA ALA A 1219 -44.66 27.15 -58.73
C ALA A 1219 -44.36 28.37 -57.78
N LEU A 1220 -43.25 29.09 -58.01
CA LEU A 1220 -43.02 30.57 -58.07
C LEU A 1220 -43.68 31.55 -57.02
N ASP A 1221 -43.21 32.78 -56.74
CA ASP A 1221 -42.13 33.61 -57.33
C ASP A 1221 -41.63 34.76 -56.40
N GLU A 1222 -40.61 35.51 -56.86
CA GLU A 1222 -40.28 36.96 -56.63
C GLU A 1222 -40.22 37.60 -55.20
N GLY A 1223 -39.47 38.69 -54.96
CA GLY A 1223 -38.46 39.39 -55.80
C GLY A 1223 -38.35 40.92 -55.56
N SER A 1224 -37.14 41.48 -55.73
CA SER A 1224 -36.77 42.92 -55.93
C SER A 1224 -36.88 43.94 -54.78
N ASP A 1225 -36.21 45.12 -54.77
CA ASP A 1225 -34.80 45.50 -55.12
C ASP A 1225 -34.48 46.98 -54.71
N SER A 1226 -33.22 47.41 -54.86
CA SER A 1226 -32.72 48.73 -55.34
C SER A 1226 -32.16 49.82 -54.39
N SER A 1227 -30.84 50.06 -54.55
CA SER A 1227 -30.11 51.37 -54.53
C SER A 1227 -29.97 52.23 -53.24
N GLY A 1228 -28.87 52.98 -53.01
CA GLY A 1228 -27.56 52.99 -53.71
C GLY A 1228 -26.58 54.15 -53.37
N ALA A 1229 -25.28 53.79 -53.26
CA ALA A 1229 -24.04 54.59 -53.49
C ALA A 1229 -23.59 55.80 -52.60
N ASN A 1230 -22.33 55.69 -52.13
CA ASN A 1230 -21.30 56.72 -51.79
C ASN A 1230 -21.52 57.70 -50.59
N GLY A 1231 -20.53 57.91 -49.69
CA GLY A 1231 -19.24 57.20 -49.48
C GLY A 1231 -18.18 57.93 -48.63
N ALA A 1232 -17.12 57.19 -48.27
CA ALA A 1232 -15.77 57.58 -47.79
C ALA A 1232 -15.44 57.82 -46.29
N ALA A 1233 -14.32 57.16 -45.88
CA ALA A 1233 -13.35 57.44 -44.80
C ALA A 1233 -13.63 57.05 -43.32
N GLY A 1234 -12.69 56.30 -42.72
CA GLY A 1234 -12.57 56.02 -41.28
C GLY A 1234 -12.01 54.61 -40.96
N GLU A 1235 -10.73 54.50 -40.56
CA GLU A 1235 -10.11 53.28 -39.99
C GLU A 1235 -10.59 53.08 -38.52
N GLN A 1236 -10.87 51.89 -37.98
CA GLN A 1236 -10.04 50.69 -37.77
C GLN A 1236 -8.80 50.90 -36.86
N GLY A 1237 -8.57 50.05 -35.85
CA GLY A 1237 -9.39 48.94 -35.33
C GLY A 1237 -8.61 48.04 -34.38
N ASP A 1238 -9.25 47.49 -33.34
CA ASP A 1238 -8.62 46.68 -32.29
C ASP A 1238 -9.61 45.62 -31.73
N ASP A 1239 -9.08 44.56 -31.12
CA ASP A 1239 -9.73 43.46 -30.35
C ASP A 1239 -11.09 42.86 -30.83
N SER A 1240 -11.06 41.58 -31.24
CA SER A 1240 -11.70 40.44 -30.52
C SER A 1240 -11.48 39.09 -31.22
#